data_AF-A0A1E4BZU9-F1
#
_entry.id   AF-A0A1E4BZU9-F1
#
_cell.length_a   1.000
_cell.length_b   1.000
_cell.length_c   1.000
_cell.angle_alpha   90.00
_cell.angle_beta   90.00
_cell.angle_gamma   90.00
#
_symmetry.space_group_name_H-M   'P 1'
#
loop_
_entity.id
_entity.type
_entity.pdbx_description
1 polymer ?
#
loop_
_entity_poly.entity_id
_entity_poly.type
_entity_poly.pdbx_seq_one_letter_code
_entity_poly.pdbx_strand_id
1 'polypeptide(L)'
;MLAKASNDDGDVAWTTPAGGGDMLASVYDPNSITANVFARANHTGTQAIDTIAGLQTALDSKAAASHGHAIADVTGLQSALDDKASSSHAHDDRYYTEGEIDSALAGKADASHGHAISDVTDLQSALDGKASSSHAHAFADLTSKPTTLSGYGITDAATSAQGALAESAVQPGDATFDTLGINATADESNRLALSSPASLFNHAGAGHQVKVNKAETGDTASFLFQTTFSGRAEMGTAGDDDFHFKVSPDGTAWREAILIDKTTGAVSFPSGVDIENLGLPSGGAIGQVLAKASNDDGDITWTTPAGGGDMLASVYDPNSITADTFDRANHTGAQPIDTITGLQTALDDKAPREPGINAQSGTTYTLTLGDRGGLVTMNHAGANTLTIPAHASVAFPIGTIISVIQLGIGTTTIAGDTGVTLNGVPGGSGNIGGRFQAAALLKTATDAWTVSGDFGESAITATARTLLAQATHALMRTAGLGFSTDGSNLVAAADYAAMRTLLAITQADVSGLGTGASPQFTALNIGHASDTTLGRTAAGILNVEGRDLALAEPGVNAQTGTSYTLNLADKGRIVTMNNANANTVTIPPNSAIAFPTGAIIDVLRIGAGATTLQAATGVTINGFSGGAATIAKRWQGAALTKIGTDTWVISGAIGDDE
;
A
#
# COMPACT_ATOMS: atom_id res chain seq x y z
N MET A 1 162.64 -131.21 -109.69
CA MET A 1 163.49 -130.75 -110.82
C MET A 1 164.49 -131.85 -111.13
N LEU A 2 164.62 -132.31 -112.39
CA LEU A 2 165.71 -133.23 -112.79
C LEU A 2 166.96 -132.40 -113.09
N ALA A 3 168.08 -132.73 -112.46
CA ALA A 3 169.41 -132.29 -112.89
C ALA A 3 170.18 -133.53 -113.36
N LYS A 4 170.87 -133.44 -114.50
CA LYS A 4 171.83 -134.45 -114.99
C LYS A 4 173.21 -134.01 -114.51
N ALA A 5 173.93 -134.87 -113.78
CA ALA A 5 175.30 -134.56 -113.36
C ALA A 5 176.33 -134.88 -114.45
N SER A 6 176.18 -135.96 -115.20
CA SER A 6 177.22 -136.35 -116.17
C SER A 6 176.78 -137.51 -117.06
N ASN A 7 177.77 -138.04 -117.78
CA ASN A 7 177.79 -138.81 -119.00
C ASN A 7 178.28 -140.26 -118.82
N ASP A 8 178.13 -140.83 -117.62
CA ASP A 8 178.37 -142.26 -117.42
C ASP A 8 177.06 -143.05 -117.54
N ASP A 9 177.20 -144.24 -118.11
CA ASP A 9 176.16 -145.27 -118.21
C ASP A 9 175.94 -145.85 -116.80
N GLY A 10 175.18 -145.15 -115.97
CA GLY A 10 175.06 -145.49 -114.55
C GLY A 10 174.01 -144.66 -113.83
N ASP A 11 172.80 -145.21 -113.81
CA ASP A 11 171.96 -145.34 -112.63
C ASP A 11 171.59 -144.09 -111.80
N VAL A 12 170.32 -143.72 -112.00
CA VAL A 12 169.25 -143.44 -111.01
C VAL A 12 169.47 -142.40 -109.89
N ALA A 13 168.37 -141.75 -109.49
CA ALA A 13 167.66 -142.05 -108.22
C ALA A 13 166.83 -140.85 -107.72
N TRP A 14 165.71 -141.17 -107.07
CA TRP A 14 164.48 -140.40 -106.82
C TRP A 14 164.34 -139.83 -105.39
N THR A 15 163.38 -138.91 -105.13
CA THR A 15 162.60 -138.71 -103.85
C THR A 15 161.60 -137.50 -103.84
N THR A 16 160.53 -137.56 -103.01
CA THR A 16 159.31 -136.67 -102.83
C THR A 16 159.20 -136.06 -101.40
N PRO A 17 158.41 -134.96 -101.08
CA PRO A 17 156.98 -135.07 -100.62
C PRO A 17 156.07 -133.80 -100.65
N ALA A 18 154.83 -133.99 -100.16
CA ALA A 18 153.69 -133.07 -100.02
C ALA A 18 153.81 -131.99 -98.90
N GLY A 19 153.36 -130.76 -99.22
CA GLY A 19 153.09 -129.68 -98.26
C GLY A 19 153.60 -128.30 -98.72
N GLY A 20 152.70 -127.34 -98.97
CA GLY A 20 153.08 -125.93 -99.20
C GLY A 20 152.17 -125.03 -100.04
N GLY A 21 151.01 -125.49 -100.54
CA GLY A 21 149.94 -124.73 -101.22
C GLY A 21 150.25 -124.26 -102.66
N ASP A 22 151.53 -124.06 -102.87
CA ASP A 22 152.29 -124.07 -104.09
C ASP A 22 152.18 -125.39 -104.85
N MET A 23 152.22 -125.29 -106.18
CA MET A 23 152.14 -126.40 -107.12
C MET A 23 153.52 -127.04 -107.35
N LEU A 24 153.65 -128.28 -106.88
CA LEU A 24 154.51 -129.34 -107.42
C LEU A 24 153.55 -130.50 -107.77
N ALA A 25 153.26 -130.88 -109.02
CA ALA A 25 154.10 -131.34 -110.13
C ALA A 25 154.66 -132.78 -110.01
N SER A 26 153.85 -133.76 -109.58
CA SER A 26 154.02 -135.18 -109.97
C SER A 26 152.69 -135.81 -110.41
N VAL A 27 152.46 -135.77 -111.72
CA VAL A 27 152.05 -136.88 -112.59
C VAL A 27 151.31 -138.04 -111.91
N TYR A 28 150.03 -138.19 -112.21
CA TYR A 28 149.67 -139.00 -113.37
C TYR A 28 148.22 -138.70 -113.73
N ASP A 29 148.07 -138.10 -114.90
CA ASP A 29 146.84 -138.00 -115.67
C ASP A 29 146.92 -139.09 -116.76
N PRO A 30 146.60 -140.36 -116.43
CA PRO A 30 146.50 -141.42 -117.43
C PRO A 30 145.28 -141.25 -118.32
N ASN A 31 144.32 -140.44 -117.88
CA ASN A 31 142.94 -140.59 -118.29
C ASN A 31 142.24 -139.27 -118.54
N SER A 32 142.96 -138.33 -119.13
CA SER A 32 142.39 -137.42 -120.12
C SER A 32 141.96 -136.06 -119.59
N ILE A 33 142.62 -135.04 -120.14
CA ILE A 33 142.03 -134.04 -121.06
C ILE A 33 140.93 -133.13 -120.44
N THR A 34 140.61 -133.20 -119.15
CA THR A 34 139.38 -132.56 -118.60
C THR A 34 139.59 -131.34 -117.71
N ALA A 35 140.47 -130.42 -118.10
CA ALA A 35 139.92 -129.19 -118.68
C ALA A 35 140.92 -128.04 -118.66
N ASN A 36 141.26 -127.67 -119.88
CA ASN A 36 141.73 -126.38 -120.34
C ASN A 36 140.72 -125.21 -120.04
N VAL A 37 140.06 -125.16 -118.86
CA VAL A 37 138.98 -124.18 -118.56
C VAL A 37 139.05 -123.53 -117.13
N PHE A 38 139.83 -124.00 -116.14
CA PHE A 38 139.73 -123.53 -114.71
C PHE A 38 141.01 -123.19 -113.87
N ALA A 39 142.25 -123.10 -114.38
CA ALA A 39 143.44 -122.91 -113.51
C ALA A 39 143.71 -121.45 -113.03
N ARG A 40 144.12 -121.27 -111.76
CA ARG A 40 144.25 -119.97 -111.03
C ARG A 40 145.41 -119.03 -111.47
N ALA A 41 146.30 -119.47 -112.36
CA ALA A 41 147.34 -118.62 -112.97
C ALA A 41 146.76 -117.55 -113.92
N ASN A 42 145.45 -117.59 -114.16
CA ASN A 42 144.73 -116.73 -115.09
C ASN A 42 144.04 -115.54 -114.39
N HIS A 43 144.30 -115.30 -113.09
CA HIS A 43 143.85 -114.11 -112.34
C HIS A 43 144.92 -113.72 -111.27
N THR A 44 145.85 -112.82 -111.58
CA THR A 44 146.85 -112.30 -110.61
C THR A 44 147.05 -110.78 -110.68
N GLY A 45 145.98 -110.05 -111.00
CA GLY A 45 145.81 -108.64 -110.64
C GLY A 45 145.06 -108.49 -109.31
N THR A 46 145.32 -107.38 -108.62
CA THR A 46 144.57 -106.92 -107.44
C THR A 46 143.08 -106.75 -107.78
N GLN A 47 142.20 -107.31 -106.94
CA GLN A 47 140.74 -107.26 -107.11
C GLN A 47 140.12 -106.35 -106.05
N ALA A 48 139.18 -105.51 -106.47
CA ALA A 48 138.43 -104.64 -105.57
C ALA A 48 137.49 -105.47 -104.67
N ILE A 49 137.16 -104.95 -103.48
CA ILE A 49 136.42 -105.69 -102.44
C ILE A 49 134.98 -106.05 -102.85
N ASP A 50 134.44 -105.36 -103.84
CA ASP A 50 133.12 -105.57 -104.44
C ASP A 50 133.03 -106.85 -105.28
N THR A 51 134.17 -107.45 -105.65
CA THR A 51 134.18 -108.67 -106.45
C THR A 51 133.74 -109.91 -105.68
N ILE A 52 133.69 -109.85 -104.34
CA ILE A 52 133.14 -110.92 -103.50
C ILE A 52 131.82 -110.43 -102.92
N ALA A 53 130.71 -110.87 -103.52
CA ALA A 53 129.36 -110.54 -103.08
C ALA A 53 129.16 -110.83 -101.57
N GLY A 54 128.76 -109.81 -100.82
CA GLY A 54 128.54 -109.87 -99.36
C GLY A 54 129.79 -109.69 -98.49
N LEU A 55 131.01 -109.63 -99.05
CA LEU A 55 132.23 -109.43 -98.27
C LEU A 55 132.26 -108.05 -97.60
N GLN A 56 131.77 -107.01 -98.28
CA GLN A 56 131.54 -105.68 -97.69
C GLN A 56 130.62 -105.77 -96.47
N THR A 57 129.46 -106.42 -96.60
CA THR A 57 128.49 -106.61 -95.50
C THR A 57 129.03 -107.43 -94.33
N ALA A 58 129.88 -108.44 -94.60
CA ALA A 58 130.49 -109.29 -93.57
C ALA A 58 131.61 -108.58 -92.79
N LEU A 59 132.37 -107.69 -93.44
CA LEU A 59 133.38 -106.86 -92.79
C LEU A 59 132.77 -105.69 -92.01
N ASP A 60 131.73 -105.06 -92.56
CA ASP A 60 130.94 -104.01 -91.88
C ASP A 60 130.26 -104.54 -90.59
N SER A 61 130.15 -105.86 -90.43
CA SER A 61 129.56 -106.52 -89.26
C SER A 61 130.57 -106.93 -88.15
N LYS A 62 131.87 -106.58 -88.26
CA LYS A 62 132.95 -107.16 -87.41
C LYS A 62 133.72 -106.20 -86.47
N ALA A 63 133.31 -104.93 -86.31
CA ALA A 63 133.81 -104.07 -85.23
C ALA A 63 132.69 -103.16 -84.69
N ALA A 64 132.27 -103.17 -83.42
CA ALA A 64 132.19 -104.19 -82.40
C ALA A 64 130.79 -104.05 -81.75
N ALA A 65 130.22 -105.13 -81.21
CA ALA A 65 128.83 -105.18 -80.76
C ALA A 65 128.48 -104.43 -79.44
N SER A 66 129.31 -103.49 -78.93
CA SER A 66 128.91 -102.39 -78.02
C SER A 66 130.02 -101.35 -77.77
N HIS A 67 129.69 -100.05 -77.60
CA HIS A 67 130.45 -99.07 -76.79
C HIS A 67 129.65 -97.77 -76.51
N GLY A 68 130.11 -96.94 -75.56
CA GLY A 68 129.51 -95.66 -75.15
C GLY A 68 130.56 -94.60 -74.76
N HIS A 69 130.11 -93.35 -74.58
CA HIS A 69 130.94 -92.15 -74.31
C HIS A 69 130.38 -91.30 -73.15
N ALA A 70 131.25 -90.62 -72.41
CA ALA A 70 130.90 -89.62 -71.40
C ALA A 70 130.84 -88.20 -72.01
N ILE A 71 130.10 -87.26 -71.40
CA ILE A 71 129.92 -85.92 -71.99
C ILE A 71 131.20 -85.08 -72.08
N ALA A 72 132.22 -85.41 -71.28
CA ALA A 72 133.56 -84.82 -71.39
C ALA A 72 134.29 -85.21 -72.68
N ASP A 73 133.86 -86.29 -73.36
CA ASP A 73 134.48 -86.81 -74.60
C ASP A 73 134.12 -85.98 -75.84
N VAL A 74 133.24 -84.97 -75.71
CA VAL A 74 133.00 -83.94 -76.74
C VAL A 74 133.23 -82.56 -76.16
N THR A 75 134.35 -81.97 -76.56
CA THR A 75 134.72 -80.58 -76.24
C THR A 75 133.60 -79.64 -76.70
N GLY A 76 133.00 -78.89 -75.77
CA GLY A 76 131.92 -77.93 -76.03
C GLY A 76 130.48 -78.44 -75.82
N LEU A 77 130.27 -79.75 -75.64
CA LEU A 77 128.94 -80.31 -75.37
C LEU A 77 128.40 -79.91 -73.97
N GLN A 78 129.29 -79.81 -72.97
CA GLN A 78 128.98 -79.25 -71.66
C GLN A 78 128.50 -77.79 -71.77
N SER A 79 129.17 -76.99 -72.61
CA SER A 79 128.82 -75.58 -72.84
C SER A 79 127.44 -75.41 -73.49
N ALA A 80 127.08 -76.27 -74.45
CA ALA A 80 125.78 -76.18 -75.14
C ALA A 80 124.58 -76.55 -74.24
N LEU A 81 124.80 -77.36 -73.20
CA LEU A 81 123.79 -77.65 -72.17
C LEU A 81 123.72 -76.56 -71.09
N ASP A 82 124.88 -76.03 -70.68
CA ASP A 82 124.98 -74.92 -69.74
C ASP A 82 124.35 -73.62 -70.31
N ASP A 83 124.16 -73.53 -71.63
CA ASP A 83 123.51 -72.42 -72.33
C ASP A 83 121.96 -72.44 -72.32
N LYS A 84 121.28 -73.48 -71.78
CA LYS A 84 119.80 -73.60 -71.91
C LYS A 84 118.98 -73.44 -70.64
N ALA A 85 119.60 -73.39 -69.46
CA ALA A 85 118.93 -72.92 -68.26
C ALA A 85 119.94 -72.24 -67.31
N SER A 86 120.03 -70.92 -67.38
CA SER A 86 120.78 -70.12 -66.40
C SER A 86 119.84 -69.26 -65.55
N SER A 87 119.65 -69.76 -64.33
CA SER A 87 119.12 -69.06 -63.17
C SER A 87 120.21 -68.14 -62.61
N SER A 88 119.85 -66.86 -62.41
CA SER A 88 120.63 -65.78 -61.77
C SER A 88 121.75 -65.11 -62.59
N HIS A 89 121.44 -63.91 -63.09
CA HIS A 89 122.36 -62.77 -63.06
C HIS A 89 121.59 -61.45 -62.89
N ALA A 90 122.16 -60.51 -62.14
CA ALA A 90 121.50 -59.31 -61.61
C ALA A 90 121.58 -58.09 -62.55
N HIS A 91 120.54 -57.26 -62.52
CA HIS A 91 120.50 -55.95 -63.17
C HIS A 91 120.36 -54.84 -62.12
N ASP A 92 121.26 -53.86 -62.22
CA ASP A 92 121.50 -52.64 -61.43
C ASP A 92 120.28 -51.71 -61.18
N ASP A 93 120.31 -50.98 -60.06
CA ASP A 93 119.36 -50.16 -59.26
C ASP A 93 118.31 -49.24 -59.97
N ARG A 94 117.98 -49.45 -61.24
CA ARG A 94 117.06 -48.58 -62.00
C ARG A 94 115.76 -49.23 -62.45
N TYR A 95 115.63 -50.54 -62.32
CA TYR A 95 114.43 -51.27 -62.75
C TYR A 95 114.06 -52.31 -61.70
N TYR A 96 113.00 -52.03 -60.95
CA TYR A 96 112.38 -53.02 -60.07
C TYR A 96 111.85 -54.19 -60.91
N THR A 97 112.00 -55.41 -60.41
CA THR A 97 111.42 -56.63 -60.98
C THR A 97 109.88 -56.62 -60.85
N GLU A 98 109.19 -57.42 -61.66
CA GLU A 98 107.72 -57.55 -61.63
C GLU A 98 107.23 -57.88 -60.21
N GLY A 99 107.91 -58.79 -59.50
CA GLY A 99 107.59 -59.13 -58.11
C GLY A 99 107.86 -58.01 -57.08
N GLU A 100 108.82 -57.13 -57.34
CA GLU A 100 109.08 -55.96 -56.50
C GLU A 100 108.05 -54.85 -56.73
N ILE A 101 107.62 -54.65 -57.98
CA ILE A 101 106.49 -53.76 -58.28
C ILE A 101 105.20 -54.30 -57.67
N ASP A 102 104.91 -55.60 -57.81
CA ASP A 102 103.73 -56.22 -57.21
C ASP A 102 103.73 -56.09 -55.69
N SER A 103 104.90 -56.22 -55.04
CA SER A 103 105.04 -56.04 -53.59
C SER A 103 104.87 -54.57 -53.18
N ALA A 104 105.38 -53.62 -53.97
CA ALA A 104 105.22 -52.19 -53.72
C ALA A 104 103.78 -51.72 -53.97
N LEU A 105 103.08 -52.32 -54.94
CA LEU A 105 101.69 -52.02 -55.29
C LEU A 105 100.71 -52.69 -54.31
N ALA A 106 101.02 -53.89 -53.80
CA ALA A 106 100.23 -54.58 -52.77
C ALA A 106 100.16 -53.83 -51.43
N GLY A 107 101.09 -52.91 -51.17
CA GLY A 107 101.08 -52.01 -50.00
C GLY A 107 100.35 -50.67 -50.24
N LYS A 108 99.90 -50.39 -51.45
CA LYS A 108 99.06 -49.22 -51.77
C LYS A 108 97.60 -49.67 -51.74
N ALA A 109 96.84 -49.13 -50.79
CA ALA A 109 95.43 -49.49 -50.62
C ALA A 109 94.59 -49.07 -51.85
N ASP A 110 93.87 -50.03 -52.42
CA ASP A 110 93.12 -49.91 -53.69
C ASP A 110 91.58 -49.83 -53.55
N ALA A 111 91.00 -49.50 -52.38
CA ALA A 111 89.52 -49.43 -52.27
C ALA A 111 88.89 -48.49 -51.21
N SER A 112 89.63 -47.96 -50.24
CA SER A 112 89.13 -46.84 -49.43
C SER A 112 90.29 -46.05 -48.82
N HIS A 113 90.34 -44.76 -49.12
CA HIS A 113 91.03 -43.80 -48.27
C HIS A 113 90.06 -42.66 -47.98
N GLY A 114 90.04 -42.24 -46.72
CA GLY A 114 89.26 -41.10 -46.25
C GLY A 114 90.20 -40.15 -45.54
N HIS A 115 89.90 -38.87 -45.63
CA HIS A 115 90.56 -37.83 -44.85
C HIS A 115 89.58 -37.35 -43.79
N ALA A 116 90.01 -37.34 -42.52
CA ALA A 116 89.31 -36.54 -41.53
C ALA A 116 89.44 -35.07 -41.93
N ILE A 117 88.47 -34.22 -41.56
CA ILE A 117 88.50 -32.80 -41.92
C ILE A 117 89.75 -32.09 -41.38
N SER A 118 90.35 -32.64 -40.32
CA SER A 118 91.63 -32.25 -39.73
C SER A 118 92.83 -32.48 -40.65
N ASP A 119 92.71 -33.37 -41.62
CA ASP A 119 93.81 -33.76 -42.51
C ASP A 119 94.07 -32.70 -43.59
N VAL A 120 93.12 -31.77 -43.75
CA VAL A 120 93.26 -30.59 -44.61
C VAL A 120 93.30 -29.37 -43.70
N THR A 121 94.51 -28.85 -43.48
CA THR A 121 94.74 -27.63 -42.70
C THR A 121 93.80 -26.51 -43.19
N ASP A 122 93.13 -25.84 -42.24
CA ASP A 122 92.16 -24.76 -42.44
C ASP A 122 90.79 -25.15 -43.04
N LEU A 123 90.53 -26.41 -43.42
CA LEU A 123 89.25 -26.80 -44.00
C LEU A 123 88.06 -26.66 -43.02
N GLN A 124 88.27 -26.98 -41.74
CA GLN A 124 87.26 -26.79 -40.70
C GLN A 124 86.87 -25.31 -40.55
N SER A 125 87.86 -24.42 -40.44
CA SER A 125 87.61 -22.96 -40.37
C SER A 125 86.99 -22.42 -41.66
N ALA A 126 87.39 -22.94 -42.83
CA ALA A 126 86.81 -22.55 -44.10
C ALA A 126 85.34 -22.94 -44.21
N LEU A 127 84.94 -24.11 -43.70
CA LEU A 127 83.55 -24.58 -43.69
C LEU A 127 82.70 -23.88 -42.64
N ASP A 128 83.23 -23.69 -41.43
CA ASP A 128 82.57 -22.96 -40.35
C ASP A 128 82.30 -21.50 -40.74
N GLY A 129 83.10 -20.94 -41.65
CA GLY A 129 82.90 -19.60 -42.23
C GLY A 129 81.94 -19.51 -43.42
N LYS A 130 81.40 -20.62 -43.95
CA LYS A 130 80.48 -20.61 -45.10
C LYS A 130 79.00 -20.50 -44.71
N ALA A 131 78.66 -20.78 -43.47
CA ALA A 131 77.33 -20.46 -42.94
C ALA A 131 77.34 -19.02 -42.42
N SER A 132 76.70 -18.09 -43.14
CA SER A 132 76.52 -16.73 -42.64
C SER A 132 75.77 -16.77 -41.30
N SER A 133 76.44 -16.34 -40.23
CA SER A 133 75.87 -16.21 -38.87
C SER A 133 74.72 -15.18 -38.80
N SER A 134 74.50 -14.43 -39.87
CA SER A 134 73.29 -13.66 -40.15
C SER A 134 72.92 -13.86 -41.62
N HIS A 135 71.85 -14.60 -41.87
CA HIS A 135 71.16 -14.62 -43.16
C HIS A 135 69.67 -14.36 -42.93
N ALA A 136 69.03 -13.72 -43.90
CA ALA A 136 67.60 -13.49 -43.91
C ALA A 136 66.96 -14.38 -44.96
N HIS A 137 65.79 -14.94 -44.64
CA HIS A 137 64.92 -15.56 -45.63
C HIS A 137 63.88 -14.53 -46.05
N ALA A 138 63.61 -14.39 -47.35
CA ALA A 138 62.38 -13.71 -47.74
C ALA A 138 61.21 -14.55 -47.23
N PHE A 139 60.16 -13.90 -46.72
CA PHE A 139 59.01 -14.63 -46.18
C PHE A 139 58.42 -15.59 -47.23
N ALA A 140 58.48 -15.26 -48.52
CA ALA A 140 58.05 -16.11 -49.62
C ALA A 140 58.75 -17.49 -49.64
N ASP A 141 60.03 -17.56 -49.26
CA ASP A 141 60.88 -18.76 -49.35
C ASP A 141 60.64 -19.75 -48.20
N LEU A 142 59.88 -19.37 -47.18
CA LEU A 142 59.50 -20.25 -46.08
C LEU A 142 58.41 -21.22 -46.55
N THR A 143 58.68 -22.53 -46.53
CA THR A 143 57.76 -23.58 -47.01
C THR A 143 56.79 -24.08 -45.93
N SER A 144 57.09 -23.84 -44.65
CA SER A 144 56.25 -24.18 -43.49
C SER A 144 55.80 -22.93 -42.73
N LYS A 145 55.14 -22.01 -43.43
CA LYS A 145 54.58 -20.79 -42.84
C LYS A 145 53.51 -21.15 -41.79
N PRO A 146 53.44 -20.43 -40.66
CA PRO A 146 52.33 -20.55 -39.72
C PRO A 146 50.99 -20.38 -40.45
N THR A 147 50.07 -21.33 -40.29
CA THR A 147 48.71 -21.28 -40.86
C THR A 147 47.66 -20.86 -39.84
N THR A 148 48.04 -20.76 -38.56
CA THR A 148 47.23 -20.26 -37.45
C THR A 148 48.07 -19.33 -36.57
N LEU A 149 47.41 -18.40 -35.88
CA LEU A 149 48.09 -17.48 -34.96
C LEU A 149 48.58 -18.18 -33.67
N SER A 150 47.93 -19.29 -33.28
CA SER A 150 48.23 -20.01 -32.04
C SER A 150 49.50 -20.86 -32.16
N GLY A 151 50.36 -20.83 -31.14
CA GLY A 151 51.54 -21.68 -31.04
C GLY A 151 52.83 -21.13 -31.67
N TYR A 152 52.77 -19.98 -32.36
CA TYR A 152 53.93 -19.37 -33.04
C TYR A 152 54.36 -18.02 -32.45
N GLY A 153 53.76 -17.58 -31.33
CA GLY A 153 54.16 -16.35 -30.63
C GLY A 153 53.83 -15.05 -31.38
N ILE A 154 52.97 -15.11 -32.40
CA ILE A 154 52.54 -13.94 -33.16
C ILE A 154 51.46 -13.22 -32.35
N THR A 155 51.79 -12.08 -31.77
CA THR A 155 50.92 -11.33 -30.84
C THR A 155 50.21 -10.13 -31.47
N ASP A 156 50.59 -9.77 -32.69
CA ASP A 156 50.19 -8.55 -33.40
C ASP A 156 49.51 -8.82 -34.76
N ALA A 157 49.21 -10.08 -35.07
CA ALA A 157 48.58 -10.41 -36.35
C ALA A 157 47.10 -10.01 -36.38
N ALA A 158 46.74 -9.26 -37.42
CA ALA A 158 45.36 -8.96 -37.77
C ALA A 158 44.76 -10.08 -38.64
N THR A 159 43.53 -10.46 -38.34
CA THR A 159 42.77 -11.45 -39.13
C THR A 159 42.30 -10.84 -40.45
N SER A 160 42.20 -11.65 -41.51
CA SER A 160 41.72 -11.22 -42.83
C SER A 160 40.26 -10.69 -42.82
N ALA A 161 39.49 -10.99 -41.76
CA ALA A 161 38.16 -10.42 -41.55
C ALA A 161 38.19 -8.92 -41.17
N GLN A 162 39.34 -8.39 -40.73
CA GLN A 162 39.49 -7.00 -40.26
C GLN A 162 39.88 -6.01 -41.37
N GLY A 163 40.17 -6.48 -42.59
CA GLY A 163 40.43 -5.62 -43.76
C GLY A 163 41.45 -4.51 -43.51
N ALA A 164 41.20 -3.30 -44.02
CA ALA A 164 42.07 -2.14 -43.85
C ALA A 164 42.10 -1.55 -42.42
N LEU A 165 41.30 -2.08 -41.48
CA LEU A 165 41.25 -1.64 -40.08
C LEU A 165 42.25 -2.39 -39.18
N ALA A 166 43.00 -3.33 -39.77
CA ALA A 166 44.04 -4.12 -39.12
C ALA A 166 45.07 -3.29 -38.32
N GLU A 167 45.41 -2.10 -38.80
CA GLU A 167 46.37 -1.19 -38.17
C GLU A 167 45.80 -0.43 -36.96
N SER A 168 44.47 -0.46 -36.76
CA SER A 168 43.76 0.25 -35.68
C SER A 168 43.05 -0.68 -34.67
N ALA A 169 43.13 -2.00 -34.89
CA ALA A 169 42.37 -2.97 -34.10
C ALA A 169 43.02 -3.19 -32.73
N VAL A 170 42.42 -2.62 -31.69
CA VAL A 170 42.76 -2.91 -30.29
C VAL A 170 42.39 -4.37 -29.99
N GLN A 171 43.36 -5.15 -29.50
CA GLN A 171 43.13 -6.52 -29.06
C GLN A 171 42.14 -6.53 -27.88
N PRO A 172 41.23 -7.51 -27.80
CA PRO A 172 40.07 -7.48 -26.90
C PRO A 172 40.37 -7.57 -25.39
N GLY A 173 41.63 -7.49 -24.96
CA GLY A 173 42.01 -7.44 -23.55
C GLY A 173 42.12 -6.00 -23.05
N ASP A 174 41.25 -5.61 -22.12
CA ASP A 174 41.25 -4.31 -21.41
C ASP A 174 41.35 -3.06 -22.30
N ALA A 175 40.61 -3.05 -23.42
CA ALA A 175 40.53 -1.89 -24.30
C ALA A 175 39.87 -0.68 -23.61
N THR A 176 40.58 0.45 -23.56
CA THR A 176 40.02 1.76 -23.21
C THR A 176 39.85 2.57 -24.49
N PHE A 177 38.67 3.13 -24.69
CA PHE A 177 38.36 3.95 -25.87
C PHE A 177 38.15 5.39 -25.44
N ASP A 178 38.85 6.31 -26.10
CA ASP A 178 38.56 7.73 -25.88
C ASP A 178 37.19 8.11 -26.43
N THR A 179 36.78 7.52 -27.55
CA THR A 179 35.45 7.67 -28.12
C THR A 179 35.02 6.36 -28.76
N LEU A 180 33.75 5.97 -28.61
CA LEU A 180 33.15 4.79 -29.22
C LEU A 180 31.84 5.18 -29.93
N GLY A 181 31.86 5.12 -31.26
CA GLY A 181 30.70 5.35 -32.11
C GLY A 181 30.21 4.05 -32.75
N ILE A 182 28.90 3.77 -32.67
CA ILE A 182 28.24 2.64 -33.32
C ILE A 182 27.21 3.20 -34.30
N ASN A 183 27.52 3.14 -35.60
CA ASN A 183 26.73 3.76 -36.68
C ASN A 183 26.48 5.28 -36.48
N ALA A 184 27.28 5.90 -35.62
CA ALA A 184 27.28 7.32 -35.29
C ALA A 184 28.73 7.80 -35.14
N THR A 185 28.99 9.07 -35.40
CA THR A 185 30.29 9.68 -35.08
C THR A 185 30.25 10.12 -33.62
N ALA A 186 31.12 9.55 -32.80
CA ALA A 186 31.33 10.01 -31.43
C ALA A 186 32.22 11.26 -31.43
N ASP A 187 32.04 12.12 -30.43
CA ASP A 187 32.79 13.38 -30.27
C ASP A 187 33.17 13.60 -28.80
N GLU A 188 33.81 14.73 -28.47
CA GLU A 188 34.25 15.04 -27.11
C GLU A 188 33.10 15.19 -26.11
N SER A 189 31.89 15.51 -26.58
CA SER A 189 30.68 15.60 -25.75
C SER A 189 29.96 14.25 -25.63
N ASN A 190 29.80 13.54 -26.75
CA ASN A 190 29.15 12.24 -26.85
C ASN A 190 30.20 11.16 -27.11
N ARG A 191 31.06 10.91 -26.10
CA ARG A 191 32.15 9.93 -26.20
C ARG A 191 31.66 8.50 -26.41
N LEU A 192 30.40 8.19 -26.07
CA LEU A 192 29.68 6.99 -26.47
C LEU A 192 28.47 7.38 -27.31
N ALA A 193 28.51 7.14 -28.63
CA ALA A 193 27.44 7.49 -29.55
C ALA A 193 26.88 6.23 -30.25
N LEU A 194 25.56 6.08 -30.28
CA LEU A 194 24.88 4.95 -30.91
C LEU A 194 23.70 5.44 -31.74
N SER A 195 23.68 5.13 -33.03
CA SER A 195 22.55 5.39 -33.93
C SER A 195 22.02 4.07 -34.45
N SER A 196 21.01 3.53 -33.77
CA SER A 196 20.36 2.27 -34.12
C SER A 196 18.87 2.32 -33.82
N PRO A 197 18.07 1.36 -34.32
CA PRO A 197 16.67 1.23 -33.92
C PRO A 197 16.47 0.90 -32.43
N ALA A 198 17.46 0.28 -31.76
CA ALA A 198 17.37 -0.13 -30.35
C ALA A 198 18.75 -0.31 -29.69
N SER A 199 18.79 -0.10 -28.37
CA SER A 199 19.93 -0.40 -27.50
C SER A 199 19.50 -1.40 -26.43
N LEU A 200 20.15 -2.57 -26.34
CA LEU A 200 19.85 -3.58 -25.32
C LEU A 200 20.94 -3.62 -24.27
N PHE A 201 20.59 -3.34 -23.02
CA PHE A 201 21.45 -3.56 -21.86
C PHE A 201 20.90 -4.73 -21.05
N ASN A 202 21.62 -5.86 -21.04
CA ASN A 202 21.14 -7.10 -20.43
C ASN A 202 21.98 -7.50 -19.20
N HIS A 203 21.38 -8.28 -18.29
CA HIS A 203 22.06 -8.80 -17.12
C HIS A 203 22.78 -10.13 -17.40
N ALA A 204 23.79 -10.42 -16.59
CA ALA A 204 24.47 -11.73 -16.57
C ALA A 204 24.01 -12.63 -15.41
N GLY A 205 22.93 -12.26 -14.69
CA GLY A 205 22.37 -13.06 -13.60
C GLY A 205 21.63 -12.20 -12.57
N ALA A 206 22.34 -11.75 -11.53
CA ALA A 206 21.75 -11.12 -10.34
C ALA A 206 21.15 -9.71 -10.56
N GLY A 207 21.49 -9.02 -11.65
CA GLY A 207 20.94 -7.70 -11.97
C GLY A 207 21.77 -6.93 -13.01
N HIS A 208 21.28 -5.77 -13.42
CA HIS A 208 21.96 -4.81 -14.29
C HIS A 208 21.70 -3.39 -13.76
N GLN A 209 22.71 -2.52 -13.74
CA GLN A 209 22.61 -1.17 -13.21
C GLN A 209 23.29 -0.18 -14.16
N VAL A 210 22.58 0.86 -14.55
CA VAL A 210 23.16 2.05 -15.20
C VAL A 210 23.41 3.08 -14.11
N LYS A 211 24.67 3.45 -13.91
CA LYS A 211 25.07 4.48 -12.93
C LYS A 211 25.40 5.75 -13.68
N VAL A 212 24.70 6.83 -13.35
CA VAL A 212 24.93 8.17 -13.92
C VAL A 212 25.33 9.07 -12.75
N ASN A 213 26.54 9.61 -12.79
CA ASN A 213 27.07 10.50 -11.76
C ASN A 213 27.20 11.91 -12.32
N LYS A 214 26.93 12.90 -11.47
CA LYS A 214 27.26 14.31 -11.70
C LYS A 214 28.43 14.72 -10.81
N ALA A 215 29.19 15.75 -11.21
CA ALA A 215 30.40 16.16 -10.50
C ALA A 215 30.06 16.99 -9.26
N GLU A 216 29.14 17.95 -9.40
CA GLU A 216 28.70 18.84 -8.33
C GLU A 216 27.18 18.80 -8.15
N THR A 217 26.67 19.29 -7.02
CA THR A 217 25.21 19.33 -6.75
C THR A 217 24.45 20.12 -7.82
N GLY A 218 25.02 21.20 -8.35
CA GLY A 218 24.38 22.03 -9.38
C GLY A 218 24.39 21.46 -10.80
N ASP A 219 25.08 20.34 -11.02
CA ASP A 219 25.15 19.69 -12.33
C ASP A 219 23.94 18.80 -12.61
N THR A 220 23.87 18.27 -13.84
CA THR A 220 22.79 17.40 -14.29
C THR A 220 23.27 15.97 -14.51
N ALA A 221 22.60 15.00 -13.88
CA ALA A 221 22.67 13.58 -14.19
C ALA A 221 21.27 13.08 -14.53
N SER A 222 21.00 12.81 -15.81
CA SER A 222 19.65 12.55 -16.30
C SER A 222 19.62 11.65 -17.54
N PHE A 223 18.42 11.17 -17.86
CA PHE A 223 18.06 10.69 -19.19
C PHE A 223 17.25 11.77 -19.91
N LEU A 224 17.79 12.28 -21.02
CA LEU A 224 17.15 13.29 -21.86
C LEU A 224 16.53 12.64 -23.10
N PHE A 225 15.23 12.87 -23.30
CA PHE A 225 14.47 12.41 -24.46
C PHE A 225 14.29 13.56 -25.45
N GLN A 226 14.65 13.34 -26.70
CA GLN A 226 14.69 14.38 -27.73
C GLN A 226 13.94 13.98 -29.00
N THR A 227 13.48 14.99 -29.74
CA THR A 227 13.03 14.85 -31.13
C THR A 227 13.78 15.86 -31.96
N THR A 228 14.39 15.43 -33.08
CA THR A 228 15.21 16.29 -33.95
C THR A 228 16.22 17.15 -33.17
N PHE A 229 16.93 16.53 -32.20
CA PHE A 229 17.91 17.18 -31.32
C PHE A 229 17.36 18.30 -30.40
N SER A 230 16.04 18.36 -30.19
CA SER A 230 15.41 19.30 -29.26
C SER A 230 14.80 18.52 -28.09
N GLY A 231 15.11 18.95 -26.86
CA GLY A 231 14.63 18.32 -25.62
C GLY A 231 13.11 18.30 -25.50
N ARG A 232 12.54 17.17 -25.07
CA ARG A 232 11.08 17.01 -24.88
C ARG A 232 10.73 16.55 -23.48
N ALA A 233 11.52 15.64 -22.92
CA ALA A 233 11.38 15.20 -21.55
C ALA A 233 12.75 14.89 -20.96
N GLU A 234 12.89 15.04 -19.65
CA GLU A 234 14.11 14.74 -18.93
C GLU A 234 13.76 14.19 -17.54
N MET A 235 14.48 13.15 -17.11
CA MET A 235 14.34 12.60 -15.75
C MET A 235 15.70 12.38 -15.10
N GLY A 236 15.87 12.78 -13.84
CA GLY A 236 17.15 12.71 -13.15
C GLY A 236 17.33 13.74 -12.03
N THR A 237 18.55 13.84 -11.50
CA THR A 237 18.96 14.91 -10.59
C THR A 237 19.50 16.08 -11.43
N ALA A 238 18.61 17.01 -11.78
CA ALA A 238 18.84 17.98 -12.85
C ALA A 238 18.90 19.42 -12.31
N GLY A 239 20.11 19.87 -11.96
CA GLY A 239 20.38 21.21 -11.43
C GLY A 239 20.44 21.28 -9.90
N ASP A 240 20.04 20.22 -9.22
CA ASP A 240 20.18 19.98 -7.78
C ASP A 240 20.11 18.45 -7.52
N ASP A 241 20.03 18.03 -6.26
CA ASP A 241 20.01 16.61 -5.84
C ASP A 241 18.59 16.01 -5.68
N ASP A 242 17.53 16.79 -5.87
CA ASP A 242 16.16 16.28 -5.92
C ASP A 242 15.95 15.47 -7.20
N PHE A 243 14.92 14.62 -7.24
CA PHE A 243 14.63 13.80 -8.41
C PHE A 243 13.48 14.40 -9.22
N HIS A 244 13.79 14.82 -10.45
CA HIS A 244 12.90 15.61 -11.30
C HIS A 244 12.34 14.78 -12.47
N PHE A 245 11.14 15.15 -12.90
CA PHE A 245 10.55 14.77 -14.18
C PHE A 245 10.06 16.03 -14.87
N LYS A 246 10.81 16.46 -15.89
CA LYS A 246 10.57 17.70 -16.61
C LYS A 246 10.13 17.43 -18.04
N VAL A 247 9.26 18.27 -18.58
CA VAL A 247 8.88 18.28 -20.00
C VAL A 247 9.08 19.65 -20.62
N SER A 248 9.37 19.70 -21.91
CA SER A 248 9.56 20.95 -22.64
C SER A 248 8.82 20.91 -23.98
N PRO A 249 8.00 21.92 -24.31
CA PRO A 249 7.36 22.02 -25.62
C PRO A 249 8.34 22.42 -26.73
N ASP A 250 9.44 23.10 -26.42
CA ASP A 250 10.35 23.72 -27.39
C ASP A 250 11.85 23.36 -27.21
N GLY A 251 12.18 22.61 -26.16
CA GLY A 251 13.55 22.22 -25.80
C GLY A 251 14.33 23.28 -25.02
N THR A 252 13.71 24.39 -24.64
CA THR A 252 14.31 25.50 -23.89
C THR A 252 13.51 25.87 -22.63
N ALA A 253 12.18 25.90 -22.73
CA ALA A 253 11.28 26.14 -21.62
C ALA A 253 10.92 24.82 -20.95
N TRP A 254 11.40 24.59 -19.74
CA TRP A 254 11.16 23.37 -18.99
C TRP A 254 10.03 23.55 -17.96
N ARG A 255 9.15 22.56 -17.87
CA ARG A 255 8.05 22.47 -16.90
C ARG A 255 8.29 21.29 -15.99
N GLU A 256 8.27 21.51 -14.69
CA GLU A 256 8.43 20.47 -13.68
C GLU A 256 7.09 19.76 -13.45
N ALA A 257 6.99 18.49 -13.86
CA ALA A 257 5.79 17.70 -13.70
C ALA A 257 5.78 16.97 -12.35
N ILE A 258 6.89 16.34 -11.98
CA ILE A 258 7.06 15.61 -10.72
C ILE A 258 8.40 16.01 -10.11
N LEU A 259 8.38 16.45 -8.87
CA LEU A 259 9.58 16.73 -8.08
C LEU A 259 9.55 15.91 -6.80
N ILE A 260 10.60 15.11 -6.57
CA ILE A 260 10.76 14.30 -5.37
C ILE A 260 11.90 14.88 -4.53
N ASP A 261 11.56 15.39 -3.35
CA ASP A 261 12.51 15.99 -2.41
C ASP A 261 13.50 14.93 -1.90
N LYS A 262 14.81 15.22 -2.02
CA LYS A 262 15.89 14.29 -1.66
C LYS A 262 15.95 13.93 -0.17
N THR A 263 15.42 14.80 0.70
CA THR A 263 15.55 14.68 2.15
C THR A 263 14.38 13.90 2.74
N THR A 264 13.18 14.15 2.23
CA THR A 264 11.91 13.67 2.77
C THR A 264 11.29 12.57 1.92
N GLY A 265 11.66 12.45 0.65
CA GLY A 265 10.99 11.58 -0.32
C GLY A 265 9.59 12.06 -0.72
N ALA A 266 9.20 13.28 -0.33
CA ALA A 266 7.89 13.83 -0.65
C ALA A 266 7.79 14.14 -2.14
N VAL A 267 6.70 13.69 -2.76
CA VAL A 267 6.40 13.95 -4.17
C VAL A 267 5.53 15.20 -4.26
N SER A 268 5.92 16.13 -5.13
CA SER A 268 5.14 17.33 -5.48
C SER A 268 4.89 17.40 -6.98
N PHE A 269 3.83 18.11 -7.38
CA PHE A 269 3.44 18.33 -8.78
C PHE A 269 3.44 19.84 -9.08
N PRO A 270 4.60 20.48 -9.32
CA PRO A 270 4.68 21.94 -9.44
C PRO A 270 3.88 22.53 -10.62
N SER A 271 3.72 21.76 -11.69
CA SER A 271 2.86 22.15 -12.84
C SER A 271 1.39 21.75 -12.67
N GLY A 272 0.99 21.26 -11.49
CA GLY A 272 -0.37 20.82 -11.19
C GLY A 272 -0.67 19.39 -11.64
N VAL A 273 -1.85 18.90 -11.24
CA VAL A 273 -2.45 17.63 -11.68
C VAL A 273 -3.66 17.96 -12.56
N ASP A 274 -3.72 17.40 -13.76
CA ASP A 274 -4.94 17.48 -14.56
C ASP A 274 -6.03 16.62 -13.91
N ILE A 275 -6.98 17.28 -13.26
CA ILE A 275 -8.10 16.68 -12.54
C ILE A 275 -9.35 16.52 -13.41
N GLU A 276 -9.32 16.96 -14.67
CA GLU A 276 -10.48 16.87 -15.57
C GLU A 276 -10.81 15.42 -15.97
N ASN A 277 -9.89 14.47 -15.72
CA ASN A 277 -10.05 13.05 -16.03
C ASN A 277 -9.87 12.13 -14.80
N LEU A 278 -10.34 12.54 -13.61
CA LEU A 278 -10.38 11.68 -12.41
C LEU A 278 -11.42 10.53 -12.47
N GLY A 279 -11.97 10.22 -13.65
CA GLY A 279 -13.12 9.32 -13.76
C GLY A 279 -14.40 9.93 -13.16
N LEU A 280 -14.47 11.27 -13.01
CA LEU A 280 -15.73 11.93 -12.71
C LEU A 280 -16.71 11.59 -13.84
N PRO A 281 -17.85 10.93 -13.58
CA PRO A 281 -18.77 10.56 -14.63
C PRO A 281 -19.22 11.82 -15.37
N SER A 282 -19.19 11.81 -16.70
CA SER A 282 -19.75 12.89 -17.52
C SER A 282 -21.28 12.70 -17.68
N GLY A 283 -22.03 13.78 -17.93
CA GLY A 283 -23.46 13.69 -18.26
C GLY A 283 -24.48 13.94 -17.14
N GLY A 284 -24.08 14.58 -16.03
CA GLY A 284 -25.03 15.05 -15.02
C GLY A 284 -26.04 16.06 -15.57
N ALA A 285 -27.32 15.89 -15.25
CA ALA A 285 -28.37 16.85 -15.57
C ALA A 285 -28.39 18.03 -14.57
N ILE A 286 -28.97 19.16 -14.99
CA ILE A 286 -29.14 20.35 -14.12
C ILE A 286 -29.87 19.92 -12.83
N GLY A 287 -29.27 20.18 -11.67
CA GLY A 287 -29.81 19.80 -10.36
C GLY A 287 -29.34 18.45 -9.80
N GLN A 288 -28.47 17.73 -10.52
CA GLN A 288 -27.79 16.54 -9.98
C GLN A 288 -26.46 16.90 -9.33
N VAL A 289 -26.04 16.10 -8.34
CA VAL A 289 -24.76 16.23 -7.65
C VAL A 289 -24.02 14.89 -7.70
N LEU A 290 -22.69 14.93 -7.60
CA LEU A 290 -21.87 13.73 -7.45
C LEU A 290 -21.98 13.26 -6.00
N ALA A 291 -22.48 12.03 -5.81
CA ALA A 291 -22.57 11.38 -4.51
C ALA A 291 -21.81 10.05 -4.54
N LYS A 292 -21.29 9.62 -3.39
CA LYS A 292 -20.64 8.31 -3.25
C LYS A 292 -21.67 7.21 -3.51
N ALA A 293 -21.40 6.30 -4.44
CA ALA A 293 -22.30 5.19 -4.77
C ALA A 293 -22.14 4.00 -3.81
N SER A 294 -20.96 3.89 -3.18
CA SER A 294 -20.67 2.92 -2.13
C SER A 294 -19.70 3.49 -1.10
N ASN A 295 -19.24 2.67 -0.15
CA ASN A 295 -18.21 3.08 0.80
C ASN A 295 -16.79 3.07 0.19
N ASP A 296 -16.64 2.58 -1.04
CA ASP A 296 -15.35 2.48 -1.69
C ASP A 296 -14.88 3.86 -2.19
N ASP A 297 -13.59 4.15 -2.01
CA ASP A 297 -13.00 5.41 -2.45
C ASP A 297 -12.92 5.51 -3.97
N GLY A 298 -13.40 6.63 -4.51
CA GLY A 298 -13.52 6.87 -5.96
C GLY A 298 -14.84 6.40 -6.60
N ASP A 299 -15.72 5.70 -5.88
CA ASP A 299 -17.01 5.26 -6.41
C ASP A 299 -18.08 6.35 -6.27
N ILE A 300 -18.27 7.15 -7.32
CA ILE A 300 -19.17 8.31 -7.35
C ILE A 300 -20.16 8.23 -8.52
N THR A 301 -21.42 8.60 -8.29
CA THR A 301 -22.48 8.63 -9.31
C THR A 301 -23.28 9.93 -9.26
N TRP A 302 -23.85 10.34 -10.40
CA TRP A 302 -24.80 11.45 -10.45
C TRP A 302 -26.10 11.05 -9.77
N THR A 303 -26.41 11.73 -8.67
CA THR A 303 -27.64 11.51 -7.91
C THR A 303 -28.46 12.78 -7.91
N THR A 304 -29.78 12.64 -8.12
CA THR A 304 -30.74 13.72 -7.89
C THR A 304 -31.06 13.74 -6.39
N PRO A 305 -30.71 14.79 -5.64
CA PRO A 305 -31.03 14.87 -4.22
C PRO A 305 -32.55 14.78 -3.98
N ALA A 306 -32.97 13.95 -3.02
CA ALA A 306 -34.37 13.84 -2.65
C ALA A 306 -34.78 15.06 -1.79
N GLY A 307 -35.24 16.13 -2.45
CA GLY A 307 -35.77 17.32 -1.80
C GLY A 307 -35.53 18.57 -2.62
N GLY A 308 -36.59 19.24 -3.08
CA GLY A 308 -36.51 20.51 -3.81
C GLY A 308 -36.17 21.72 -2.93
N GLY A 309 -35.30 21.54 -1.94
CA GLY A 309 -34.83 22.59 -1.04
C GLY A 309 -33.34 22.84 -1.25
N ASP A 310 -32.97 24.11 -1.32
CA ASP A 310 -31.63 24.65 -1.61
C ASP A 310 -30.54 24.34 -0.56
N MET A 311 -30.72 23.29 0.24
CA MET A 311 -29.77 22.89 1.28
C MET A 311 -29.33 21.46 1.04
N LEU A 312 -28.22 21.37 0.32
CA LEU A 312 -27.41 20.19 0.10
C LEU A 312 -27.17 19.44 1.42
N ALA A 313 -27.79 18.28 1.59
CA ALA A 313 -27.59 17.37 2.73
C ALA A 313 -26.25 16.62 2.67
N SER A 314 -25.19 17.29 2.24
CA SER A 314 -23.82 16.75 2.22
C SER A 314 -22.86 17.78 2.79
N VAL A 315 -22.91 17.97 4.11
CA VAL A 315 -21.74 18.47 4.82
C VAL A 315 -21.04 17.23 5.39
N TYR A 316 -20.01 16.80 4.66
CA TYR A 316 -18.87 16.11 5.25
C TYR A 316 -18.46 16.91 6.50
N ASP A 317 -18.47 16.25 7.67
CA ASP A 317 -18.20 16.87 8.96
C ASP A 317 -16.79 16.49 9.47
N PRO A 318 -15.72 17.15 9.00
CA PRO A 318 -14.37 16.95 9.53
C PRO A 318 -14.16 17.61 10.90
N ASN A 319 -15.14 18.38 11.41
CA ASN A 319 -15.02 19.21 12.61
C ASN A 319 -15.97 18.83 13.76
N SER A 320 -16.70 17.70 13.66
CA SER A 320 -17.70 17.27 14.66
C SER A 320 -18.81 18.31 14.94
N ILE A 321 -19.33 18.94 13.89
CA ILE A 321 -20.52 19.81 13.86
C ILE A 321 -21.83 19.02 14.03
N THR A 322 -21.79 17.69 14.18
CA THR A 322 -22.94 16.93 14.71
C THR A 322 -23.43 17.41 16.09
N ALA A 323 -22.66 18.25 16.80
CA ALA A 323 -23.13 19.00 17.97
C ALA A 323 -24.08 20.17 17.64
N ASP A 324 -24.12 20.69 16.39
CA ASP A 324 -24.68 22.00 16.06
C ASP A 324 -25.85 21.98 15.07
N THR A 325 -26.04 20.87 14.31
CA THR A 325 -27.24 20.71 13.44
C THR A 325 -28.52 20.39 14.24
N PHE A 326 -28.36 20.03 15.53
CA PHE A 326 -29.47 19.80 16.46
C PHE A 326 -29.35 20.65 17.73
N ASP A 327 -28.45 21.64 17.78
CA ASP A 327 -28.46 22.58 18.90
C ASP A 327 -29.68 23.51 18.77
N ARG A 328 -30.57 23.45 19.76
CA ARG A 328 -31.74 24.33 19.85
C ARG A 328 -31.36 25.81 19.91
N ALA A 329 -30.11 26.14 20.28
CA ALA A 329 -29.61 27.50 20.26
C ALA A 329 -29.68 28.15 18.86
N ASN A 330 -29.64 27.33 17.79
CA ASN A 330 -29.61 27.79 16.39
C ASN A 330 -30.99 27.85 15.74
N HIS A 331 -32.03 27.33 16.40
CA HIS A 331 -33.41 27.46 15.97
C HIS A 331 -33.98 28.82 16.40
N THR A 332 -33.51 29.90 15.78
CA THR A 332 -34.14 31.22 15.93
C THR A 332 -35.36 31.30 15.01
N GLY A 333 -36.49 30.73 15.47
CA GLY A 333 -37.77 30.80 14.79
C GLY A 333 -38.88 30.17 15.62
N ALA A 334 -40.02 30.85 15.74
CA ALA A 334 -41.21 30.26 16.34
C ALA A 334 -41.69 29.12 15.42
N GLN A 335 -41.63 27.88 15.91
CA GLN A 335 -42.16 26.72 15.21
C GLN A 335 -43.64 26.56 15.56
N PRO A 336 -44.56 26.61 14.58
CA PRO A 336 -45.98 26.34 14.81
C PRO A 336 -46.20 24.92 15.36
N ILE A 337 -47.04 24.80 16.39
CA ILE A 337 -47.33 23.53 17.09
C ILE A 337 -47.89 22.43 16.17
N ASP A 338 -48.55 22.80 15.08
CA ASP A 338 -49.17 21.90 14.11
C ASP A 338 -48.17 21.06 13.30
N THR A 339 -46.90 21.47 13.25
CA THR A 339 -45.82 20.76 12.55
C THR A 339 -45.37 19.47 13.25
N ILE A 340 -45.77 19.26 14.52
CA ILE A 340 -45.40 18.07 15.29
C ILE A 340 -46.67 17.27 15.62
N THR A 341 -46.89 16.18 14.88
CA THR A 341 -48.03 15.27 15.05
C THR A 341 -48.20 14.84 16.50
N GLY A 342 -49.35 15.17 17.10
CA GLY A 342 -49.70 14.80 18.47
C GLY A 342 -49.23 15.78 19.56
N LEU A 343 -48.39 16.78 19.24
CA LEU A 343 -47.92 17.76 20.21
C LEU A 343 -49.06 18.69 20.69
N GLN A 344 -49.98 19.06 19.79
CA GLN A 344 -51.19 19.81 20.16
C GLN A 344 -52.00 19.06 21.23
N THR A 345 -52.26 17.77 21.03
CA THR A 345 -52.99 16.93 21.98
C THR A 345 -52.27 16.79 23.32
N ALA A 346 -50.95 16.61 23.29
CA ALA A 346 -50.14 16.50 24.51
C ALA A 346 -50.08 17.82 25.30
N LEU A 347 -50.09 18.97 24.62
CA LEU A 347 -50.17 20.29 25.26
C LEU A 347 -51.58 20.61 25.76
N ASP A 348 -52.61 20.22 25.02
CA ASP A 348 -54.02 20.37 25.43
C ASP A 348 -54.33 19.57 26.70
N ASP A 349 -53.70 18.40 26.88
CA ASP A 349 -53.78 17.59 28.11
C ASP A 349 -53.08 18.21 29.33
N LYS A 350 -52.21 19.19 29.09
CA LYS A 350 -51.42 19.91 30.12
C LYS A 350 -51.91 21.32 30.37
N ALA A 351 -52.72 21.87 29.47
CA ALA A 351 -53.34 23.16 29.66
C ALA A 351 -54.31 23.11 30.86
N PRO A 352 -54.22 24.05 31.82
CA PRO A 352 -55.22 24.18 32.87
C PRO A 352 -56.55 24.53 32.21
N ARG A 353 -57.41 23.53 32.06
CA ARG A 353 -58.75 23.73 31.52
C ARG A 353 -59.62 24.27 32.64
N GLU A 354 -60.07 25.52 32.51
CA GLU A 354 -61.05 26.11 33.42
C GLU A 354 -62.25 25.16 33.60
N PRO A 355 -62.73 24.91 34.83
CA PRO A 355 -63.86 24.02 35.09
C PRO A 355 -65.10 24.43 34.29
N GLY A 356 -65.35 23.76 33.17
CA GLY A 356 -66.54 23.98 32.35
C GLY A 356 -67.81 23.42 33.01
N ILE A 357 -68.95 24.08 32.77
CA ILE A 357 -70.27 23.55 33.12
C ILE A 357 -70.80 22.75 31.92
N ASN A 358 -71.06 21.47 32.12
CA ASN A 358 -71.71 20.60 31.15
C ASN A 358 -73.18 20.38 31.54
N ALA A 359 -74.09 21.07 30.86
CA ALA A 359 -75.52 21.00 31.15
C ALA A 359 -76.20 19.84 30.41
N GLN A 360 -76.79 18.91 31.16
CA GLN A 360 -77.44 17.72 30.65
C GLN A 360 -78.94 17.74 30.98
N SER A 361 -79.78 17.56 29.95
CA SER A 361 -81.24 17.50 30.08
C SER A 361 -81.83 16.15 29.64
N GLY A 362 -80.99 15.17 29.30
CA GLY A 362 -81.42 13.83 28.89
C GLY A 362 -81.77 12.92 30.08
N THR A 363 -82.39 11.78 29.78
CA THR A 363 -82.61 10.70 30.75
C THR A 363 -81.36 9.86 31.00
N THR A 364 -80.37 9.91 30.11
CA THR A 364 -79.08 9.24 30.24
C THR A 364 -77.94 10.14 29.79
N TYR A 365 -76.80 10.06 30.47
CA TYR A 365 -75.57 10.71 30.06
C TYR A 365 -74.35 9.87 30.45
N THR A 366 -73.46 9.57 29.51
CA THR A 366 -72.17 8.92 29.79
C THR A 366 -71.07 9.95 29.79
N LEU A 367 -70.26 9.98 30.86
CA LEU A 367 -69.16 10.93 30.99
C LEU A 367 -68.16 10.78 29.83
N THR A 368 -67.61 11.91 29.41
CA THR A 368 -66.58 12.01 28.39
C THR A 368 -65.33 12.65 28.97
N LEU A 369 -64.18 12.54 28.30
CA LEU A 369 -62.95 13.20 28.75
C LEU A 369 -63.14 14.73 28.91
N GLY A 370 -64.13 15.27 28.18
CA GLY A 370 -64.58 16.66 28.27
C GLY A 370 -65.24 17.06 29.60
N ASP A 371 -65.52 16.15 30.53
CA ASP A 371 -66.07 16.44 31.86
C ASP A 371 -65.01 16.57 32.95
N ARG A 372 -63.77 16.19 32.63
CA ARG A 372 -62.64 16.19 33.57
C ARG A 372 -62.47 17.57 34.21
N GLY A 373 -62.49 17.61 35.55
CA GLY A 373 -62.31 18.83 36.34
C GLY A 373 -63.52 19.77 36.35
N GLY A 374 -64.61 19.42 35.66
CA GLY A 374 -65.79 20.28 35.48
C GLY A 374 -66.99 19.94 36.37
N LEU A 375 -68.09 20.66 36.14
CA LEU A 375 -69.40 20.46 36.76
C LEU A 375 -70.41 19.95 35.73
N VAL A 376 -70.96 18.76 35.96
CA VAL A 376 -72.09 18.24 35.18
C VAL A 376 -73.39 18.58 35.90
N THR A 377 -74.32 19.27 35.23
CA THR A 377 -75.63 19.59 35.81
C THR A 377 -76.72 18.72 35.18
N MET A 378 -77.39 17.89 35.97
CA MET A 378 -78.47 17.01 35.52
C MET A 378 -79.83 17.69 35.75
N ASN A 379 -80.46 18.17 34.68
CA ASN A 379 -81.72 18.92 34.73
C ASN A 379 -82.83 18.22 33.94
N HIS A 380 -83.41 17.18 34.53
CA HIS A 380 -84.52 16.45 33.91
C HIS A 380 -85.71 16.29 34.89
N ALA A 381 -86.93 16.28 34.37
CA ALA A 381 -88.16 16.19 35.16
C ALA A 381 -88.46 14.75 35.63
N GLY A 382 -88.02 13.74 34.88
CA GLY A 382 -88.09 12.32 35.26
C GLY A 382 -86.75 11.77 35.75
N ALA A 383 -86.76 10.57 36.36
CA ALA A 383 -85.54 9.87 36.78
C ALA A 383 -84.53 9.78 35.62
N ASN A 384 -83.26 9.99 35.94
CA ASN A 384 -82.17 10.07 34.97
C ASN A 384 -80.89 9.44 35.52
N THR A 385 -80.02 8.95 34.63
CA THR A 385 -78.79 8.25 35.01
C THR A 385 -77.58 8.93 34.39
N LEU A 386 -76.58 9.23 35.22
CA LEU A 386 -75.23 9.56 34.79
C LEU A 386 -74.34 8.32 34.91
N THR A 387 -73.70 7.95 33.82
CA THR A 387 -72.88 6.74 33.70
C THR A 387 -71.41 7.08 33.65
N ILE A 388 -70.62 6.43 34.50
CA ILE A 388 -69.17 6.48 34.50
C ILE A 388 -68.67 5.37 33.56
N PRO A 389 -68.00 5.70 32.44
CA PRO A 389 -67.55 4.70 31.47
C PRO A 389 -66.36 3.89 31.99
N ALA A 390 -66.18 2.69 31.41
CA ALA A 390 -64.96 1.90 31.58
C ALA A 390 -63.74 2.63 30.98
N HIS A 391 -62.57 2.44 31.58
CA HIS A 391 -61.32 3.10 31.19
C HIS A 391 -60.90 2.76 29.75
N ALA A 392 -61.26 1.58 29.25
CA ALA A 392 -61.03 1.20 27.86
C ALA A 392 -61.84 2.02 26.85
N SER A 393 -62.99 2.58 27.24
CA SER A 393 -63.82 3.43 26.39
C SER A 393 -63.46 4.90 26.54
N VAL A 394 -63.27 5.37 27.78
CA VAL A 394 -62.84 6.75 28.07
C VAL A 394 -61.77 6.69 29.17
N ALA A 395 -60.51 6.93 28.77
CA ALA A 395 -59.36 6.79 29.64
C ALA A 395 -59.17 8.02 30.55
N PHE A 396 -60.03 8.18 31.56
CA PHE A 396 -59.83 9.22 32.58
C PHE A 396 -58.52 8.98 33.37
N PRO A 397 -57.64 9.99 33.48
CA PRO A 397 -56.46 9.91 34.33
C PRO A 397 -56.83 9.68 35.80
N ILE A 398 -56.02 8.89 36.52
CA ILE A 398 -56.16 8.73 37.97
C ILE A 398 -55.98 10.10 38.65
N GLY A 399 -56.82 10.40 39.65
CA GLY A 399 -56.91 11.72 40.29
C GLY A 399 -57.90 12.69 39.64
N THR A 400 -58.57 12.30 38.55
CA THR A 400 -59.65 13.11 37.95
C THR A 400 -60.78 13.32 38.95
N ILE A 401 -61.19 14.58 39.14
CA ILE A 401 -62.36 14.98 39.92
C ILE A 401 -63.44 15.51 38.97
N ILE A 402 -64.68 15.12 39.17
CA ILE A 402 -65.85 15.63 38.45
C ILE A 402 -66.94 15.92 39.48
N SER A 403 -67.54 17.10 39.43
CA SER A 403 -68.70 17.44 40.26
C SER A 403 -69.97 17.21 39.47
N VAL A 404 -71.01 16.68 40.11
CA VAL A 404 -72.34 16.46 39.52
C VAL A 404 -73.38 17.09 40.42
N ILE A 405 -74.29 17.89 39.88
CA ILE A 405 -75.40 18.48 40.65
C ILE A 405 -76.74 18.13 40.00
N GLN A 406 -77.72 17.73 40.81
CA GLN A 406 -79.10 17.53 40.34
C GLN A 406 -79.83 18.87 40.37
N LEU A 407 -80.24 19.41 39.22
CA LEU A 407 -81.05 20.63 39.14
C LEU A 407 -82.55 20.32 38.91
N GLY A 408 -82.82 19.21 38.22
CA GLY A 408 -84.16 18.72 37.93
C GLY A 408 -84.84 18.04 39.12
N ILE A 409 -86.16 17.90 39.05
CA ILE A 409 -86.94 17.20 40.09
C ILE A 409 -86.85 15.68 39.98
N GLY A 410 -86.43 15.15 38.84
CA GLY A 410 -86.18 13.73 38.66
C GLY A 410 -84.88 13.29 39.33
N THR A 411 -84.93 12.19 40.07
CA THR A 411 -83.76 11.62 40.76
C THR A 411 -82.63 11.32 39.78
N THR A 412 -81.44 11.84 40.08
CA THR A 412 -80.20 11.53 39.34
C THR A 412 -79.47 10.38 40.02
N THR A 413 -79.35 9.27 39.29
CA THR A 413 -78.57 8.09 39.69
C THR A 413 -77.18 8.16 39.07
N ILE A 414 -76.14 8.05 39.89
CA ILE A 414 -74.77 7.83 39.44
C ILE A 414 -74.54 6.32 39.34
N ALA A 415 -74.17 5.82 38.17
CA ALA A 415 -73.91 4.40 37.93
C ALA A 415 -72.57 4.20 37.21
N GLY A 416 -71.88 3.10 37.51
CA GLY A 416 -70.73 2.64 36.74
C GLY A 416 -71.18 1.77 35.57
N ASP A 417 -70.51 1.88 34.42
CA ASP A 417 -70.62 0.87 33.36
C ASP A 417 -70.09 -0.50 33.83
N THR A 418 -70.35 -1.55 33.04
CA THR A 418 -69.86 -2.90 33.31
C THR A 418 -68.35 -2.91 33.58
N GLY A 419 -67.95 -3.41 34.74
CA GLY A 419 -66.55 -3.47 35.17
C GLY A 419 -66.07 -2.28 36.00
N VAL A 420 -66.87 -1.21 36.12
CA VAL A 420 -66.54 -0.05 36.95
C VAL A 420 -66.98 -0.27 38.40
N THR A 421 -66.05 -0.10 39.34
CA THR A 421 -66.29 -0.16 40.79
C THR A 421 -66.51 1.24 41.36
N LEU A 422 -67.65 1.47 42.00
CA LEU A 422 -67.97 2.71 42.73
C LEU A 422 -67.87 2.51 44.24
N ASN A 423 -66.91 3.17 44.87
CA ASN A 423 -66.72 3.20 46.32
C ASN A 423 -67.48 4.39 46.92
N GLY A 424 -68.08 4.23 48.09
CA GLY A 424 -68.86 5.29 48.77
C GLY A 424 -70.37 5.26 48.51
N VAL A 425 -70.84 4.36 47.63
CA VAL A 425 -72.26 4.08 47.39
C VAL A 425 -72.54 2.56 47.45
N PRO A 426 -73.59 2.08 48.14
CA PRO A 426 -73.91 0.66 48.21
C PRO A 426 -74.37 0.10 46.84
N GLY A 427 -73.83 -1.04 46.41
CA GLY A 427 -74.37 -1.79 45.26
C GLY A 427 -73.99 -1.29 43.86
N GLY A 428 -72.94 -0.47 43.72
CA GLY A 428 -72.40 -0.06 42.41
C GLY A 428 -73.15 1.08 41.71
N SER A 429 -74.15 1.67 42.37
CA SER A 429 -74.82 2.91 41.94
C SER A 429 -75.33 3.69 43.17
N GLY A 430 -75.54 5.00 43.04
CA GLY A 430 -76.04 5.85 44.13
C GLY A 430 -76.87 7.04 43.63
N ASN A 431 -77.97 7.32 44.31
CA ASN A 431 -78.86 8.43 44.00
C ASN A 431 -78.43 9.70 44.74
N ILE A 432 -78.28 10.81 44.03
CA ILE A 432 -78.10 12.12 44.67
C ILE A 432 -79.34 12.40 45.54
N GLY A 433 -79.14 12.79 46.79
CA GLY A 433 -80.15 12.80 47.84
C GLY A 433 -81.30 13.80 47.65
N GLY A 434 -81.20 14.73 46.70
CA GLY A 434 -82.27 15.65 46.36
C GLY A 434 -81.88 16.74 45.37
N ARG A 435 -82.88 17.54 44.97
CA ARG A 435 -82.68 18.69 44.09
C ARG A 435 -81.71 19.69 44.74
N PHE A 436 -80.79 20.20 43.94
CA PHE A 436 -79.66 21.07 44.30
C PHE A 436 -78.58 20.43 45.18
N GLN A 437 -78.66 19.13 45.42
CA GLN A 437 -77.55 18.40 46.03
C GLN A 437 -76.56 17.92 44.97
N ALA A 438 -75.33 17.67 45.41
CA ALA A 438 -74.22 17.35 44.53
C ALA A 438 -73.46 16.10 44.99
N ALA A 439 -72.84 15.45 44.02
CA ALA A 439 -71.89 14.36 44.18
C ALA A 439 -70.55 14.77 43.55
N ALA A 440 -69.46 14.43 44.22
CA ALA A 440 -68.11 14.48 43.66
C ALA A 440 -67.65 13.07 43.32
N LEU A 441 -67.09 12.92 42.13
CA LEU A 441 -66.54 11.67 41.60
C LEU A 441 -65.01 11.83 41.53
N LEU A 442 -64.27 10.94 42.18
CA LEU A 442 -62.81 10.90 42.16
C LEU A 442 -62.32 9.59 41.55
N LYS A 443 -61.53 9.64 40.47
CA LYS A 443 -60.88 8.46 39.90
C LYS A 443 -59.74 8.00 40.82
N THR A 444 -59.87 6.83 41.46
CA THR A 444 -58.88 6.35 42.43
C THR A 444 -57.96 5.23 41.91
N ALA A 445 -58.40 4.43 40.95
CA ALA A 445 -57.57 3.45 40.23
C ALA A 445 -58.24 3.08 38.89
N THR A 446 -57.60 2.29 38.01
CA THR A 446 -58.23 1.76 36.77
C THR A 446 -59.59 1.14 37.08
N ASP A 447 -60.64 1.58 36.37
CA ASP A 447 -62.05 1.21 36.60
C ASP A 447 -62.58 1.35 38.04
N ALA A 448 -61.91 2.09 38.93
CA ALA A 448 -62.36 2.33 40.30
C ALA A 448 -62.50 3.83 40.61
N TRP A 449 -63.67 4.23 41.10
CA TRP A 449 -64.00 5.59 41.48
C TRP A 449 -64.50 5.67 42.92
N THR A 450 -64.15 6.74 43.62
CA THR A 450 -64.78 7.10 44.90
C THR A 450 -65.81 8.19 44.66
N VAL A 451 -67.00 7.97 45.18
CA VAL A 451 -68.16 8.83 45.01
C VAL A 451 -68.54 9.37 46.39
N SER A 452 -68.59 10.70 46.54
CA SER A 452 -68.89 11.37 47.81
C SER A 452 -69.92 12.47 47.63
N GLY A 453 -70.88 12.59 48.52
CA GLY A 453 -72.01 13.51 48.40
C GLY A 453 -73.11 13.11 49.36
N ASP A 454 -74.19 13.91 49.42
CA ASP A 454 -75.39 13.51 50.16
C ASP A 454 -76.14 12.48 49.31
N PHE A 455 -75.87 11.20 49.55
CA PHE A 455 -76.62 10.08 48.98
C PHE A 455 -77.63 9.66 50.04
N GLY A 456 -78.93 9.80 49.72
CA GLY A 456 -80.03 9.58 50.66
C GLY A 456 -79.84 8.33 51.53
N GLU A 457 -79.77 8.57 52.84
CA GLU A 457 -79.57 7.63 53.95
C GLU A 457 -78.35 6.69 53.89
N SER A 458 -77.30 7.05 54.63
CA SER A 458 -76.41 6.05 55.26
C SER A 458 -76.13 6.41 56.72
N ALA A 459 -76.66 5.57 57.60
CA ALA A 459 -76.53 5.63 59.05
C ALA A 459 -75.05 5.51 59.48
N ILE A 460 -74.46 6.62 59.95
CA ILE A 460 -73.30 6.57 60.84
C ILE A 460 -73.59 7.46 62.05
N THR A 461 -74.32 6.88 63.00
CA THR A 461 -74.76 7.47 64.26
C THR A 461 -73.54 7.94 65.07
N ALA A 462 -73.71 9.04 65.81
CA ALA A 462 -72.70 9.68 66.66
C ALA A 462 -71.90 8.73 67.57
N THR A 463 -72.44 7.54 67.88
CA THR A 463 -71.76 6.44 68.58
C THR A 463 -70.49 5.94 67.88
N ALA A 464 -70.45 5.90 66.53
CA ALA A 464 -69.27 5.48 65.77
C ALA A 464 -68.14 6.53 65.83
N ARG A 465 -68.46 7.82 65.94
CA ARG A 465 -67.45 8.87 66.14
C ARG A 465 -66.81 8.79 67.52
N THR A 466 -67.57 8.41 68.55
CA THR A 466 -67.05 8.24 69.91
C THR A 466 -66.27 6.94 70.08
N LEU A 467 -66.74 5.83 69.47
CA LEU A 467 -66.01 4.56 69.47
C LEU A 467 -64.73 4.62 68.62
N LEU A 468 -64.77 5.30 67.46
CA LEU A 468 -63.58 5.52 66.64
C LEU A 468 -62.59 6.43 67.38
N ALA A 469 -63.04 7.52 68.03
CA ALA A 469 -62.16 8.35 68.84
C ALA A 469 -61.52 7.59 70.01
N GLN A 470 -62.26 6.72 70.71
CA GLN A 470 -61.73 5.89 71.80
C GLN A 470 -60.81 4.76 71.31
N ALA A 471 -61.13 4.14 70.17
CA ALA A 471 -60.29 3.13 69.54
C ALA A 471 -58.99 3.73 69.00
N THR A 472 -59.03 4.91 68.37
CA THR A 472 -57.84 5.62 67.90
C THR A 472 -56.99 6.08 69.10
N HIS A 473 -57.60 6.54 70.21
CA HIS A 473 -56.86 6.89 71.43
C HIS A 473 -56.18 5.67 72.10
N ALA A 474 -56.84 4.52 72.11
CA ALA A 474 -56.30 3.26 72.66
C ALA A 474 -55.22 2.65 71.76
N LEU A 475 -55.37 2.77 70.43
CA LEU A 475 -54.39 2.31 69.44
C LEU A 475 -53.13 3.19 69.44
N MET A 476 -53.29 4.52 69.57
CA MET A 476 -52.16 5.45 69.72
C MET A 476 -51.32 5.17 70.97
N ARG A 477 -51.98 4.79 72.09
CA ARG A 477 -51.29 4.45 73.35
C ARG A 477 -50.56 3.11 73.32
N THR A 478 -50.96 2.20 72.44
CA THR A 478 -50.37 0.85 72.28
C THR A 478 -49.29 0.83 71.18
N ALA A 479 -49.39 1.69 70.17
CA ALA A 479 -48.45 1.80 69.04
C ALA A 479 -47.35 2.88 69.21
N GLY A 480 -47.35 3.66 70.30
CA GLY A 480 -46.30 4.64 70.59
C GLY A 480 -46.31 5.89 69.69
N LEU A 481 -47.48 6.26 69.16
CA LEU A 481 -47.68 7.44 68.32
C LEU A 481 -48.17 8.61 69.19
N GLY A 482 -47.45 9.72 69.20
CA GLY A 482 -47.79 10.94 69.93
C GLY A 482 -48.05 12.11 68.98
N PHE A 483 -48.69 13.17 69.48
CA PHE A 483 -48.81 14.43 68.75
C PHE A 483 -47.55 15.28 68.95
N SER A 484 -47.16 16.07 67.94
CA SER A 484 -46.17 17.13 68.09
C SER A 484 -46.59 18.13 69.18
N THR A 485 -45.63 18.86 69.77
CA THR A 485 -45.90 19.76 70.91
C THR A 485 -46.89 20.90 70.61
N ASP A 486 -47.12 21.20 69.34
CA ASP A 486 -48.11 22.14 68.81
C ASP A 486 -49.43 21.48 68.34
N GLY A 487 -49.53 20.16 68.45
CA GLY A 487 -50.73 19.37 68.13
C GLY A 487 -51.03 19.24 66.64
N SER A 488 -50.11 19.62 65.77
CA SER A 488 -50.35 19.71 64.32
C SER A 488 -50.09 18.41 63.56
N ASN A 489 -49.34 17.45 64.13
CA ASN A 489 -48.95 16.23 63.40
C ASN A 489 -48.91 14.97 64.29
N LEU A 490 -49.20 13.79 63.70
CA LEU A 490 -49.06 12.47 64.32
C LEU A 490 -47.65 11.93 64.05
N VAL A 491 -46.85 11.69 65.09
CA VAL A 491 -45.46 11.23 64.96
C VAL A 491 -45.20 10.03 65.88
N ALA A 492 -44.58 8.97 65.36
CA ALA A 492 -44.07 7.89 66.20
C ALA A 492 -42.97 8.47 67.12
N ALA A 493 -43.09 8.30 68.44
CA ALA A 493 -42.17 8.94 69.39
C ALA A 493 -40.69 8.52 69.19
N ALA A 494 -40.44 7.39 68.51
CA ALA A 494 -39.10 6.95 68.12
C ALA A 494 -38.56 7.67 66.86
N ASP A 495 -39.41 8.13 65.95
CA ASP A 495 -39.01 8.70 64.65
C ASP A 495 -38.66 10.18 64.72
N TYR A 496 -39.13 10.95 65.70
CA TYR A 496 -38.74 12.37 65.81
C TYR A 496 -37.24 12.54 66.13
N ALA A 497 -36.71 11.69 67.02
CA ALA A 497 -35.28 11.66 67.31
C ALA A 497 -34.48 11.07 66.14
N ALA A 498 -34.98 10.00 65.50
CA ALA A 498 -34.33 9.37 64.35
C ALA A 498 -34.31 10.29 63.11
N MET A 499 -35.39 11.01 62.81
CA MET A 499 -35.46 11.98 61.69
C MET A 499 -34.52 13.17 61.89
N ARG A 500 -34.39 13.72 63.10
CA ARG A 500 -33.40 14.79 63.35
C ARG A 500 -31.96 14.31 63.14
N THR A 501 -31.71 13.03 63.38
CA THR A 501 -30.39 12.42 63.19
C THR A 501 -30.14 12.01 61.73
N LEU A 502 -31.20 11.60 61.01
CA LEU A 502 -31.15 11.18 59.61
C LEU A 502 -31.13 12.35 58.61
N LEU A 503 -31.77 13.48 58.93
CA LEU A 503 -31.75 14.68 58.08
C LEU A 503 -30.49 15.55 58.25
N ALA A 504 -29.64 15.26 59.25
CA ALA A 504 -28.41 16.01 59.55
C ALA A 504 -28.56 17.55 59.63
N ILE A 505 -29.78 18.06 59.86
CA ILE A 505 -30.01 19.50 60.03
C ILE A 505 -29.60 19.88 61.45
N THR A 506 -28.42 20.49 61.55
CA THR A 506 -27.86 21.03 62.78
C THR A 506 -28.46 22.41 63.09
N GLN A 507 -28.35 22.88 64.33
CA GLN A 507 -28.74 24.24 64.70
C GLN A 507 -27.93 25.32 63.93
N ALA A 508 -26.79 24.94 63.34
CA ALA A 508 -26.01 25.79 62.46
C ALA A 508 -26.72 26.05 61.11
N ASP A 509 -27.46 25.07 60.56
CA ASP A 509 -28.16 25.18 59.28
C ASP A 509 -29.36 26.15 59.32
N VAL A 510 -29.84 26.48 60.52
CA VAL A 510 -30.96 27.42 60.74
C VAL A 510 -30.50 28.78 61.31
N SER A 511 -29.23 28.89 61.70
CA SER A 511 -28.68 30.10 62.36
C SER A 511 -28.46 31.31 61.44
N GLY A 512 -28.64 31.15 60.13
CA GLY A 512 -28.51 32.21 59.12
C GLY A 512 -29.78 32.99 58.81
N LEU A 513 -30.93 32.67 59.42
CA LEU A 513 -32.23 33.31 59.12
C LEU A 513 -32.56 34.47 60.09
N GLY A 514 -31.57 35.30 60.42
CA GLY A 514 -31.77 36.56 61.14
C GLY A 514 -32.10 37.71 60.19
N THR A 515 -32.96 38.64 60.62
CA THR A 515 -33.51 39.75 59.81
C THR A 515 -32.48 40.72 59.21
N GLY A 516 -31.20 40.62 59.59
CA GLY A 516 -30.09 41.41 59.01
C GLY A 516 -29.34 40.74 57.87
N ALA A 517 -29.62 39.46 57.57
CA ALA A 517 -28.94 38.69 56.52
C ALA A 517 -29.84 37.64 55.86
N SER A 518 -31.15 37.90 55.77
CA SER A 518 -32.03 37.06 54.95
C SER A 518 -31.45 37.03 53.53
N PRO A 519 -31.07 35.86 52.98
CA PRO A 519 -30.71 35.78 51.57
C PRO A 519 -31.88 36.41 50.80
N GLN A 520 -31.58 37.47 50.07
CA GLN A 520 -32.53 38.08 49.15
C GLN A 520 -32.76 37.03 48.07
N PHE A 521 -33.69 36.10 48.30
CA PHE A 521 -34.25 35.32 47.24
C PHE A 521 -35.03 36.31 46.37
N THR A 522 -34.33 36.91 45.41
CA THR A 522 -34.93 37.82 44.41
C THR A 522 -36.00 37.07 43.62
N ALA A 523 -35.83 35.75 43.46
CA ALA A 523 -36.89 34.83 43.08
C ALA A 523 -36.66 33.44 43.69
N LEU A 524 -37.74 32.76 44.06
CA LEU A 524 -37.75 31.32 44.29
C LEU A 524 -38.27 30.67 43.01
N ASN A 525 -37.41 29.97 42.28
CA ASN A 525 -37.82 29.27 41.05
C ASN A 525 -38.55 27.98 41.44
N ILE A 526 -39.88 27.95 41.28
CA ILE A 526 -40.71 26.76 41.50
C ILE A 526 -40.98 26.08 40.15
N GLY A 527 -39.93 25.80 39.36
CA GLY A 527 -40.07 25.19 38.03
C GLY A 527 -38.87 25.38 37.10
N HIS A 528 -39.05 25.13 35.80
CA HIS A 528 -38.03 25.39 34.76
C HIS A 528 -37.96 26.90 34.45
N ALA A 529 -36.99 27.37 33.66
CA ALA A 529 -36.75 28.80 33.40
C ALA A 529 -37.93 29.58 32.75
N SER A 530 -38.99 28.88 32.32
CA SER A 530 -40.23 29.42 31.77
C SER A 530 -41.40 29.45 32.77
N ASP A 531 -41.24 28.89 33.98
CA ASP A 531 -42.32 28.71 34.94
C ASP A 531 -42.29 29.79 36.02
N THR A 532 -43.32 30.65 36.03
CA THR A 532 -43.80 31.47 37.15
C THR A 532 -42.73 32.01 38.10
N THR A 533 -42.29 33.25 37.88
CA THR A 533 -41.37 33.92 38.81
C THR A 533 -42.12 34.43 40.03
N LEU A 534 -41.87 33.83 41.21
CA LEU A 534 -42.30 34.38 42.49
C LEU A 534 -41.22 35.36 42.98
N GLY A 535 -41.53 36.64 43.02
CA GLY A 535 -40.64 37.70 43.47
C GLY A 535 -41.24 38.55 44.58
N ARG A 536 -40.53 39.62 44.94
CA ARG A 536 -41.02 40.65 45.85
C ARG A 536 -40.84 42.02 45.20
N THR A 537 -41.89 42.83 45.20
CA THR A 537 -41.80 44.21 44.68
C THR A 537 -41.38 45.18 45.80
N ALA A 538 -41.74 44.88 47.05
CA ALA A 538 -41.31 45.59 48.26
C ALA A 538 -41.44 44.68 49.49
N ALA A 539 -40.98 45.14 50.65
CA ALA A 539 -41.15 44.41 51.90
C ALA A 539 -42.64 44.11 52.17
N GLY A 540 -42.99 42.83 52.35
CA GLY A 540 -44.36 42.38 52.64
C GLY A 540 -45.26 42.16 51.42
N ILE A 541 -44.77 42.41 50.19
CA ILE A 541 -45.55 42.24 48.96
C ILE A 541 -44.96 41.10 48.13
N LEU A 542 -45.71 40.00 48.03
CA LEU A 542 -45.41 38.89 47.12
C LEU A 542 -45.86 39.27 45.70
N ASN A 543 -45.00 39.07 44.71
CA ASN A 543 -45.36 39.19 43.30
C ASN A 543 -45.23 37.84 42.58
N VAL A 544 -46.08 37.63 41.58
CA VAL A 544 -45.97 36.52 40.63
C VAL A 544 -45.96 37.09 39.23
N GLU A 545 -44.88 36.84 38.49
CA GLU A 545 -44.68 37.34 37.12
C GLU A 545 -44.83 38.87 37.03
N GLY A 546 -44.36 39.58 38.07
CA GLY A 546 -44.49 41.03 38.17
C GLY A 546 -45.88 41.53 38.58
N ARG A 547 -46.83 40.65 38.91
CA ARG A 547 -48.13 41.01 39.49
C ARG A 547 -48.12 40.82 41.00
N ASP A 548 -48.29 41.90 41.73
CA ASP A 548 -48.42 41.88 43.19
C ASP A 548 -49.71 41.13 43.60
N LEU A 549 -49.57 40.11 44.46
CA LEU A 549 -50.64 39.22 44.93
C LEU A 549 -51.38 39.75 46.17
N ALA A 550 -50.84 40.77 46.83
CA ALA A 550 -51.52 41.43 47.95
C ALA A 550 -52.15 42.75 47.46
N LEU A 551 -53.46 42.89 47.65
CA LEU A 551 -54.11 44.20 47.68
C LEU A 551 -53.38 45.00 48.77
N ALA A 552 -52.57 45.98 48.38
CA ALA A 552 -52.07 46.96 49.33
C ALA A 552 -53.30 47.53 50.05
N GLU A 553 -53.31 47.48 51.39
CA GLU A 553 -54.33 48.14 52.21
C GLU A 553 -54.61 49.53 51.60
N PRO A 554 -55.87 49.89 51.30
CA PRO A 554 -56.18 51.08 50.51
C PRO A 554 -55.66 52.32 51.24
N GLY A 555 -54.51 52.83 50.79
CA GLY A 555 -53.89 54.02 51.39
C GLY A 555 -54.82 55.22 51.29
N VAL A 556 -54.71 56.16 52.23
CA VAL A 556 -55.51 57.40 52.21
C VAL A 556 -54.73 58.50 51.50
N ASN A 557 -55.32 59.11 50.47
CA ASN A 557 -54.84 60.36 49.89
C ASN A 557 -55.66 61.53 50.46
N ALA A 558 -55.07 62.27 51.40
CA ALA A 558 -55.74 63.39 52.06
C ALA A 558 -55.59 64.70 51.27
N GLN A 559 -56.72 65.29 50.89
CA GLN A 559 -56.79 66.52 50.11
C GLN A 559 -57.47 67.63 50.91
N THR A 560 -56.85 68.80 50.97
CA THR A 560 -57.39 70.00 51.66
C THR A 560 -57.71 71.15 50.70
N GLY A 561 -57.39 71.03 49.42
CA GLY A 561 -57.63 72.06 48.40
C GLY A 561 -59.11 72.23 48.04
N THR A 562 -59.43 73.30 47.31
CA THR A 562 -60.76 73.52 46.72
C THR A 562 -60.92 72.84 45.36
N SER A 563 -59.83 72.32 44.77
CA SER A 563 -59.83 71.54 43.54
C SER A 563 -58.77 70.45 43.62
N TYR A 564 -59.10 69.26 43.13
CA TYR A 564 -58.17 68.14 43.00
C TYR A 564 -58.48 67.34 41.73
N THR A 565 -57.49 67.10 40.88
CA THR A 565 -57.63 66.20 39.73
C THR A 565 -57.07 64.85 40.10
N LEU A 566 -57.86 63.79 39.93
CA LEU A 566 -57.43 62.42 40.24
C LEU A 566 -56.19 62.05 39.43
N ASN A 567 -55.22 61.40 40.07
CA ASN A 567 -54.01 60.91 39.41
C ASN A 567 -53.90 59.39 39.51
N LEU A 568 -53.03 58.77 38.71
CA LEU A 568 -52.94 57.31 38.63
C LEU A 568 -52.62 56.63 39.99
N ALA A 569 -51.95 57.34 40.90
CA ALA A 569 -51.66 56.84 42.24
C ALA A 569 -52.93 56.76 43.13
N ASP A 570 -54.04 57.41 42.78
CA ASP A 570 -55.30 57.30 43.51
C ASP A 570 -56.02 55.97 43.28
N LYS A 571 -55.58 55.19 42.28
CA LYS A 571 -56.15 53.86 42.00
C LYS A 571 -56.08 52.97 43.24
N GLY A 572 -57.22 52.46 43.67
CA GLY A 572 -57.34 51.57 44.83
C GLY A 572 -57.14 52.27 46.18
N ARG A 573 -57.13 53.61 46.22
CA ARG A 573 -56.97 54.42 47.43
C ARG A 573 -58.25 55.18 47.79
N ILE A 574 -58.32 55.62 49.03
CA ILE A 574 -59.40 56.50 49.52
C ILE A 574 -58.92 57.95 49.43
N VAL A 575 -59.53 58.75 48.57
CA VAL A 575 -59.31 60.20 48.48
C VAL A 575 -60.23 60.91 49.48
N THR A 576 -59.67 61.54 50.50
CA THR A 576 -60.45 62.27 51.50
C THR A 576 -60.42 63.77 51.22
N MET A 577 -61.58 64.40 51.09
CA MET A 577 -61.71 65.84 50.87
C MET A 577 -62.04 66.55 52.19
N ASN A 578 -61.08 67.28 52.75
CA ASN A 578 -61.18 68.01 54.01
C ASN A 578 -61.05 69.52 53.81
N ASN A 579 -62.07 70.14 53.23
CA ASN A 579 -62.15 71.60 53.09
C ASN A 579 -63.47 72.13 53.69
N ALA A 580 -63.42 73.32 54.31
CA ALA A 580 -64.60 73.98 54.85
C ALA A 580 -65.47 74.62 53.75
N ASN A 581 -64.87 74.97 52.61
CA ASN A 581 -65.54 75.54 51.43
C ASN A 581 -65.86 74.44 50.40
N ALA A 582 -66.84 74.72 49.54
CA ALA A 582 -67.16 73.84 48.41
C ALA A 582 -65.90 73.55 47.57
N ASN A 583 -65.75 72.29 47.15
CA ASN A 583 -64.55 71.78 46.51
C ASN A 583 -64.90 70.75 45.43
N THR A 584 -64.02 70.62 44.44
CA THR A 584 -64.25 69.76 43.27
C THR A 584 -63.16 68.70 43.14
N VAL A 585 -63.57 67.46 42.90
CA VAL A 585 -62.69 66.37 42.46
C VAL A 585 -62.95 66.12 40.97
N THR A 586 -61.95 66.34 40.14
CA THR A 586 -62.04 66.21 38.69
C THR A 586 -61.55 64.84 38.23
N ILE A 587 -62.37 64.14 37.46
CA ILE A 587 -61.99 62.90 36.77
C ILE A 587 -61.34 63.29 35.43
N PRO A 588 -60.04 63.03 35.24
CA PRO A 588 -59.31 63.44 34.03
C PRO A 588 -59.68 62.57 32.81
N PRO A 589 -59.49 63.08 31.58
CA PRO A 589 -59.56 62.24 30.39
C PRO A 589 -58.40 61.24 30.36
N ASN A 590 -58.62 60.10 29.72
CA ASN A 590 -57.67 59.00 29.57
C ASN A 590 -56.39 59.44 28.86
N SER A 591 -56.48 60.44 28.00
CA SER A 591 -55.34 61.06 27.30
C SER A 591 -54.41 61.85 28.23
N ALA A 592 -54.92 62.37 29.36
CA ALA A 592 -54.11 63.06 30.37
C ALA A 592 -53.61 62.08 31.43
N ILE A 593 -54.49 61.24 31.97
CA ILE A 593 -54.17 60.28 33.03
C ILE A 593 -54.89 58.96 32.74
N ALA A 594 -54.13 57.98 32.27
CA ALA A 594 -54.65 56.70 31.82
C ALA A 594 -54.85 55.72 32.98
N PHE A 595 -56.00 55.82 33.66
CA PHE A 595 -56.44 54.76 34.59
C PHE A 595 -56.81 53.49 33.81
N PRO A 596 -56.41 52.29 34.27
CA PRO A 596 -56.84 51.04 33.65
C PRO A 596 -58.33 50.78 33.88
N THR A 597 -59.03 50.17 32.92
CA THR A 597 -60.42 49.72 33.08
C THR A 597 -60.52 48.78 34.29
N GLY A 598 -61.55 48.96 35.13
CA GLY A 598 -61.69 48.29 36.42
C GLY A 598 -60.99 48.99 37.59
N ALA A 599 -60.34 50.15 37.37
CA ALA A 599 -59.85 50.98 38.47
C ALA A 599 -61.01 51.47 39.35
N ILE A 600 -60.87 51.29 40.66
CA ILE A 600 -61.80 51.77 41.68
C ILE A 600 -61.09 52.85 42.50
N ILE A 601 -61.76 53.97 42.76
CA ILE A 601 -61.27 55.07 43.60
C ILE A 601 -62.42 55.49 44.51
N ASP A 602 -62.22 55.44 45.81
CA ASP A 602 -63.22 55.88 46.77
C ASP A 602 -62.96 57.35 47.13
N VAL A 603 -63.96 58.21 46.94
CA VAL A 603 -63.88 59.61 47.35
C VAL A 603 -64.77 59.83 48.56
N LEU A 604 -64.19 60.29 49.66
CA LEU A 604 -64.88 60.51 50.94
C LEU A 604 -64.87 62.00 51.30
N ARG A 605 -66.05 62.57 51.54
CA ARG A 605 -66.20 63.94 52.03
C ARG A 605 -66.06 63.97 53.56
N ILE A 606 -64.98 64.57 54.07
CA ILE A 606 -64.76 64.70 55.53
C ILE A 606 -64.81 66.15 56.02
N GLY A 607 -64.64 67.13 55.13
CA GLY A 607 -64.79 68.56 55.39
C GLY A 607 -66.24 69.06 55.37
N ALA A 608 -66.47 70.29 55.85
CA ALA A 608 -67.82 70.89 55.89
C ALA A 608 -68.32 71.31 54.50
N GLY A 609 -67.42 71.68 53.58
CA GLY A 609 -67.76 72.11 52.22
C GLY A 609 -68.28 70.95 51.36
N ALA A 610 -69.17 71.26 50.42
CA ALA A 610 -69.70 70.29 49.48
C ALA A 610 -68.59 69.79 48.53
N THR A 611 -68.44 68.47 48.40
CA THR A 611 -67.48 67.84 47.48
C THR A 611 -68.22 67.40 46.22
N THR A 612 -67.90 68.03 45.10
CA THR A 612 -68.48 67.74 43.79
C THR A 612 -67.49 66.91 42.95
N LEU A 613 -67.94 65.76 42.48
CA LEU A 613 -67.24 64.88 41.54
C LEU A 613 -67.59 65.36 40.12
N GLN A 614 -66.62 65.83 39.36
CA GLN A 614 -66.85 66.46 38.06
C GLN A 614 -66.08 65.75 36.95
N ALA A 615 -66.73 65.50 35.81
CA ALA A 615 -66.06 64.99 34.61
C ALA A 615 -65.26 66.12 33.94
N ALA A 616 -64.01 65.85 33.54
CA ALA A 616 -63.33 66.70 32.57
C ALA A 616 -64.00 66.61 31.19
N THR A 617 -63.69 67.55 30.29
CA THR A 617 -64.20 67.55 28.92
C THR A 617 -63.88 66.22 28.22
N GLY A 618 -64.89 65.57 27.66
CA GLY A 618 -64.76 64.28 26.96
C GLY A 618 -64.93 63.05 27.85
N VAL A 619 -65.07 63.22 29.18
CA VAL A 619 -65.33 62.11 30.11
C VAL A 619 -66.82 61.96 30.36
N THR A 620 -67.31 60.73 30.24
CA THR A 620 -68.69 60.34 30.57
C THR A 620 -68.72 59.70 31.95
N ILE A 621 -69.67 60.15 32.78
CA ILE A 621 -69.92 59.54 34.09
C ILE A 621 -71.36 59.05 34.17
N ASN A 622 -71.52 57.76 34.43
CA ASN A 622 -72.79 57.06 34.58
C ASN A 622 -73.13 56.91 36.06
N GLY A 623 -74.43 56.90 36.41
CA GLY A 623 -74.91 56.79 37.78
C GLY A 623 -75.60 58.05 38.32
N PHE A 624 -75.63 59.14 37.54
CA PHE A 624 -76.40 60.36 37.79
C PHE A 624 -76.55 61.18 36.48
N SER A 625 -77.45 62.16 36.44
CA SER A 625 -77.67 63.06 35.30
C SER A 625 -76.86 64.36 35.43
N GLY A 626 -76.24 64.86 34.35
CA GLY A 626 -75.72 66.25 34.31
C GLY A 626 -74.20 66.47 34.42
N GLY A 627 -73.35 65.43 34.40
CA GLY A 627 -71.89 65.57 34.23
C GLY A 627 -71.07 65.99 35.47
N ALA A 628 -71.72 66.38 36.59
CA ALA A 628 -71.12 66.44 37.92
C ALA A 628 -72.10 65.97 39.03
N ALA A 629 -71.60 65.29 40.07
CA ALA A 629 -72.39 64.80 41.21
C ALA A 629 -71.79 65.25 42.54
N THR A 630 -72.63 65.67 43.49
CA THR A 630 -72.15 66.09 44.82
C THR A 630 -72.35 64.98 45.83
N ILE A 631 -71.37 64.74 46.70
CA ILE A 631 -71.51 63.77 47.80
C ILE A 631 -72.52 64.30 48.83
N ALA A 632 -73.59 63.53 49.06
CA ALA A 632 -74.83 63.98 49.67
C ALA A 632 -74.64 64.62 51.06
N LYS A 633 -73.88 63.98 51.95
CA LYS A 633 -73.62 64.49 53.30
C LYS A 633 -72.15 64.34 53.70
N ARG A 634 -71.75 65.09 54.73
CA ARG A 634 -70.44 64.93 55.36
C ARG A 634 -70.33 63.51 55.95
N TRP A 635 -69.13 62.94 55.88
CA TRP A 635 -68.79 61.55 56.27
C TRP A 635 -69.40 60.46 55.38
N GLN A 636 -69.87 60.85 54.20
CA GLN A 636 -70.26 59.91 53.15
C GLN A 636 -69.27 59.95 52.00
N GLY A 637 -69.32 58.93 51.14
CA GLY A 637 -68.44 58.80 50.00
C GLY A 637 -69.12 58.16 48.80
N ALA A 638 -68.42 58.22 47.67
CA ALA A 638 -68.81 57.57 46.44
C ALA A 638 -67.60 56.88 45.81
N ALA A 639 -67.83 55.69 45.27
CA ALA A 639 -66.85 54.90 44.54
C ALA A 639 -66.93 55.26 43.05
N LEU A 640 -65.77 55.54 42.46
CA LEU A 640 -65.59 55.78 41.04
C LEU A 640 -65.02 54.50 40.42
N THR A 641 -65.77 53.86 39.51
CA THR A 641 -65.33 52.66 38.79
C THR A 641 -65.16 52.95 37.31
N LYS A 642 -63.97 52.77 36.76
CA LYS A 642 -63.74 52.94 35.32
C LYS A 642 -64.27 51.73 34.55
N ILE A 643 -65.19 51.94 33.61
CA ILE A 643 -65.83 50.86 32.84
C ILE A 643 -65.49 50.87 31.34
N GLY A 644 -64.83 51.93 30.85
CA GLY A 644 -64.36 52.04 29.47
C GLY A 644 -63.43 53.24 29.28
N THR A 645 -62.95 53.45 28.05
CA THR A 645 -62.19 54.66 27.70
C THR A 645 -63.05 55.89 27.97
N ASP A 646 -62.54 56.83 28.76
CA ASP A 646 -63.25 58.04 29.20
C ASP A 646 -64.62 57.81 29.82
N THR A 647 -64.92 56.59 30.28
CA THR A 647 -66.24 56.22 30.82
C THR A 647 -66.13 55.64 32.21
N TRP A 648 -66.85 56.24 33.17
CA TRP A 648 -66.85 55.86 34.59
C TRP A 648 -68.27 55.64 35.11
N VAL A 649 -68.42 54.84 36.15
CA VAL A 649 -69.64 54.69 36.94
C VAL A 649 -69.39 55.22 38.34
N ILE A 650 -70.32 56.01 38.87
CA ILE A 650 -70.35 56.37 40.29
C ILE A 650 -71.38 55.51 41.01
N SER A 651 -71.01 54.99 42.17
CA SER A 651 -71.92 54.33 43.11
C SER A 651 -71.65 54.82 44.53
N GLY A 652 -72.70 55.00 45.34
CA GLY A 652 -72.57 55.45 46.72
C GLY A 652 -73.52 56.61 47.05
N ALA A 653 -73.19 57.35 48.11
CA ALA A 653 -74.04 58.42 48.64
C ALA A 653 -73.84 59.73 47.85
N ILE A 654 -74.34 59.72 46.63
CA ILE A 654 -74.45 60.89 45.76
C ILE A 654 -75.79 61.60 46.02
N GLY A 655 -75.81 62.93 45.91
CA GLY A 655 -77.03 63.70 46.07
C GLY A 655 -77.98 63.45 44.90
N ASP A 656 -79.22 63.15 45.22
CA ASP A 656 -80.32 62.90 44.28
C ASP A 656 -80.61 64.18 43.47
N ASP A 657 -80.59 64.09 42.15
CA ASP A 657 -81.45 64.92 41.29
C ASP A 657 -82.70 64.08 40.97
N GLU A 658 -83.41 63.65 42.03
CA GLU A 658 -84.87 63.47 42.11
C GLU A 658 -85.33 63.15 43.54
#